data_AF-A0A2V7JRV8-F1
#
_entry.id   AF-A0A2V7JRV8-F1
#
_cell.length_a   1.000
_cell.length_b   1.000
_cell.length_c   1.000
_cell.angle_alpha   90.00
_cell.angle_beta   90.00
_cell.angle_gamma   90.00
#
_symmetry.space_group_name_H-M   'P 1'
#
loop_
_entity.id
_entity.type
_entity.pdbx_description
1 polymer ?
#
loop_
_entity_poly.entity_id
_entity_poly.type
_entity_poly.pdbx_seq_one_letter_code
_entity_poly.pdbx_strand_id
1 'polypeptide(L)'
;RFAQAVADERVRVRSTLELMSHVGRTCEARGIPYLFPKAFQDYPDFGDDVDLLVLRRSTRVDTAIVAGLPTVPVARDLGERFAGTATYRIRGCSSPLDVQHGRLGIVGEHDEFPRVLVQHARPIVVDGIAFAEPPPEDQLVLQGLQRVPGRLRIALSDVVFTISTLRRPTLDWDYVIVTARRYGALPGLGCYLGYVDQIHRDVFARPLLSDTVARALTLEGWGRIAFRDGGYRFPIVRANGRLYWGQLRHRIASGDWGGAGRLFLIPLVAGARAGRRLTGGTPPPAPRGAGPRRAAVGEGRTIHRSPRAPMNTDRILVLDGRTIEALACVRSLGRAGYWVAVGGKRRWPLASWSRYCHASYHYPEETLDGFASLRRWAQQHNVRVVLPLTEATTQLCNAERGEWEALGITLGCAPDAVLSRAFDKAETLRRAAACGVQIPPTRFPTSLAECREAAEALGYPCVVKPRFTSAWNGHGFLPDLGPTYAKDVAELEAAVRSRRQGEYWPIIQAFVPGKGKGVFTVCDHGRPIAWFAHERLRDVRPSGSGSSLRRSVALDPRLQTRAERLLAQMEWHGPAMVEFRDEGTGAPWLMEVNGRFWGSLQLSVAAGRDFPRIWTEILTGKPPDPPASYREGVILRWLWGDVKRLLYILAGRPAGYPGTYPTVAQGLRELFGRQPPGTKLEVWDPQDPWPAVGEWAEGAREVFIKALRSR
;
A
#
# COMPACT_ATOMS: atom_id res chain seq x y z
N ARG A 1 -18.65 2.10 -50.72
CA ARG A 1 -17.86 2.04 -49.46
C ARG A 1 -18.31 3.10 -48.47
N PHE A 2 -18.25 4.40 -48.80
CA PHE A 2 -18.73 5.47 -47.91
C PHE A 2 -20.23 5.35 -47.57
N ALA A 3 -21.10 5.19 -48.58
CA ALA A 3 -22.55 5.03 -48.35
C ALA A 3 -22.90 3.81 -47.46
N GLN A 4 -22.16 2.71 -47.59
CA GLN A 4 -22.32 1.53 -46.73
C GLN A 4 -21.89 1.82 -45.29
N ALA A 5 -20.71 2.45 -45.11
CA ALA A 5 -20.24 2.84 -43.79
C ALA A 5 -21.23 3.80 -43.09
N VAL A 6 -21.82 4.74 -43.84
CA VAL A 6 -22.86 5.65 -43.32
C VAL A 6 -24.14 4.88 -42.96
N ALA A 7 -24.52 3.88 -43.74
CA ALA A 7 -25.69 3.05 -43.43
C ALA A 7 -25.45 2.20 -42.16
N ASP A 8 -24.29 1.56 -42.05
CA ASP A 8 -23.89 0.77 -40.88
C ASP A 8 -23.83 1.65 -39.62
N GLU A 9 -23.29 2.86 -39.76
CA GLU A 9 -23.23 3.84 -38.68
C GLU A 9 -24.63 4.29 -38.24
N ARG A 10 -25.55 4.58 -39.18
CA ARG A 10 -26.95 4.90 -38.85
C ARG A 10 -27.65 3.78 -38.08
N VAL A 11 -27.34 2.52 -38.39
CA VAL A 11 -27.87 1.35 -37.65
C VAL A 11 -27.30 1.35 -36.23
N ARG A 12 -25.99 1.58 -36.07
CA ARG A 12 -25.34 1.69 -34.76
C ARG A 12 -25.96 2.80 -33.91
N VAL A 13 -26.07 4.00 -34.47
CA VAL A 13 -26.69 5.18 -33.84
C VAL A 13 -28.09 4.87 -33.33
N ARG A 14 -28.93 4.23 -34.15
CA ARG A 14 -30.30 3.84 -33.76
C ARG A 14 -30.29 2.85 -32.59
N SER A 15 -29.47 1.81 -32.65
CA SER A 15 -29.36 0.81 -31.58
C SER A 15 -28.86 1.42 -30.25
N THR A 16 -27.97 2.41 -30.33
CA THR A 16 -27.46 3.15 -29.18
C THR A 16 -28.54 4.04 -28.55
N LEU A 17 -29.33 4.76 -29.37
CA LEU A 17 -30.46 5.56 -28.91
C LEU A 17 -31.54 4.71 -28.23
N GLU A 18 -31.88 3.55 -28.80
CA GLU A 18 -32.83 2.61 -28.22
C GLU A 18 -32.35 2.08 -26.86
N LEU A 19 -31.05 1.74 -26.76
CA LEU A 19 -30.42 1.35 -25.50
C LEU A 19 -30.50 2.47 -24.46
N MET A 20 -30.07 3.68 -24.82
CA MET A 20 -30.10 4.83 -23.92
C MET A 20 -31.54 5.15 -23.46
N SER A 21 -32.52 5.04 -24.36
CA SER A 21 -33.94 5.23 -24.05
C SER A 21 -34.47 4.19 -23.06
N HIS A 22 -34.10 2.91 -23.24
CA HIS A 22 -34.45 1.85 -22.30
C HIS A 22 -33.85 2.09 -20.92
N VAL A 23 -32.56 2.42 -20.87
CA VAL A 23 -31.84 2.71 -19.63
C VAL A 23 -32.42 3.94 -18.93
N GLY A 24 -32.70 5.02 -19.66
CA GLY A 24 -33.30 6.24 -19.12
C GLY A 24 -34.65 5.99 -18.47
N ARG A 25 -35.58 5.34 -19.19
CA ARG A 25 -36.90 4.96 -18.65
C ARG A 25 -36.80 4.05 -17.43
N THR A 26 -35.84 3.13 -17.44
CA THR A 26 -35.57 2.20 -16.33
C THR A 26 -35.10 2.93 -15.07
N CYS A 27 -34.24 3.94 -15.23
CA CYS A 27 -33.77 4.80 -14.15
C CYS A 27 -34.90 5.67 -13.60
N GLU A 28 -35.71 6.28 -14.47
CA GLU A 28 -36.87 7.11 -14.11
C GLU A 28 -37.91 6.32 -13.32
N ALA A 29 -38.33 5.16 -13.83
CA ALA A 29 -39.32 4.30 -13.19
C ALA A 29 -38.89 3.81 -11.79
N ARG A 30 -37.58 3.80 -11.51
CA ARG A 30 -37.01 3.35 -10.22
C ARG A 30 -36.47 4.49 -9.36
N GLY A 31 -36.66 5.75 -9.78
CA GLY A 31 -36.16 6.91 -9.05
C GLY A 31 -34.64 6.91 -8.88
N ILE A 32 -33.89 6.45 -9.88
CA ILE A 32 -32.42 6.44 -9.89
C ILE A 32 -31.94 7.71 -10.60
N PRO A 33 -31.33 8.68 -9.90
CA PRO A 33 -30.75 9.86 -10.54
C PRO A 33 -29.62 9.45 -11.48
N TYR A 34 -29.70 9.90 -12.74
CA TYR A 34 -28.80 9.49 -13.80
C TYR A 34 -28.50 10.63 -14.78
N LEU A 35 -27.47 10.42 -15.59
CA LEU A 35 -26.99 11.37 -16.60
C LEU A 35 -26.20 10.59 -17.66
N PHE A 36 -26.29 11.03 -18.92
CA PHE A 36 -25.39 10.61 -19.99
C PHE A 36 -24.31 11.69 -20.22
N PRO A 37 -23.13 11.61 -19.57
CA PRO A 37 -22.21 12.75 -19.49
C PRO A 37 -21.60 13.16 -20.83
N LYS A 38 -21.41 12.20 -21.76
CA LYS A 38 -20.70 12.43 -23.03
C LYS A 38 -21.52 12.08 -24.28
N ALA A 39 -22.73 11.54 -24.14
CA ALA A 39 -23.40 10.84 -25.23
C ALA A 39 -23.63 11.70 -26.48
N PHE A 40 -23.96 12.98 -26.32
CA PHE A 40 -24.29 13.87 -27.45
C PHE A 40 -23.15 14.77 -27.91
N GLN A 41 -21.92 14.60 -27.38
CA GLN A 41 -20.78 15.42 -27.79
C GLN A 41 -20.37 15.15 -29.24
N ASP A 42 -20.53 13.92 -29.70
CA ASP A 42 -20.15 13.45 -31.04
C ASP A 42 -21.37 13.19 -31.94
N TYR A 43 -22.59 13.54 -31.50
CA TYR A 43 -23.82 13.28 -32.27
C TYR A 43 -23.77 13.99 -33.65
N PRO A 44 -24.09 13.30 -34.76
CA PRO A 44 -24.78 12.00 -34.85
C PRO A 44 -23.90 10.73 -34.79
N ASP A 45 -22.57 10.83 -34.71
CA ASP A 45 -21.61 9.71 -34.81
C ASP A 45 -21.16 9.23 -33.42
N PHE A 46 -22.13 8.86 -32.55
CA PHE A 46 -21.93 8.47 -31.14
C PHE A 46 -20.58 7.79 -30.87
N GLY A 47 -19.91 8.07 -29.76
CA GLY A 47 -18.62 7.43 -29.42
C GLY A 47 -18.65 5.89 -29.41
N ASP A 48 -17.48 5.28 -29.19
CA ASP A 48 -17.33 3.82 -29.16
C ASP A 48 -18.12 3.16 -28.01
N ASP A 49 -18.49 3.92 -26.98
CA ASP A 49 -19.12 3.51 -25.73
C ASP A 49 -20.28 4.43 -25.32
N VAL A 50 -21.18 3.90 -24.48
CA VAL A 50 -22.25 4.65 -23.82
C VAL A 50 -21.91 4.80 -22.35
N ASP A 51 -21.52 6.00 -21.92
CA ASP A 51 -21.33 6.29 -20.50
C ASP A 51 -22.66 6.63 -19.83
N LEU A 52 -22.94 5.95 -18.71
CA LEU A 52 -24.04 6.28 -17.81
C LEU A 52 -23.46 6.65 -16.44
N LEU A 53 -23.75 7.85 -15.93
CA LEU A 53 -23.37 8.26 -14.59
C LEU A 53 -24.54 8.07 -13.62
N VAL A 54 -24.32 7.29 -12.56
CA VAL A 54 -25.28 7.12 -11.44
C VAL A 54 -24.58 7.38 -10.12
N LEU A 55 -25.27 7.95 -9.13
CA LEU A 55 -24.62 8.32 -7.86
C LEU A 55 -24.46 7.17 -6.86
N ARG A 56 -25.35 6.17 -6.91
CA ARG A 56 -25.39 5.07 -5.94
C ARG A 56 -24.61 3.86 -6.43
N ARG A 57 -23.60 3.44 -5.67
CA ARG A 57 -22.86 2.19 -5.93
C ARG A 57 -23.55 1.00 -5.27
N SER A 58 -24.35 0.26 -6.04
CA SER A 58 -25.06 -0.93 -5.54
C SER A 58 -25.23 -1.96 -6.64
N THR A 59 -24.99 -3.24 -6.33
CA THR A 59 -25.30 -4.36 -7.23
C THR A 59 -26.78 -4.40 -7.59
N ARG A 60 -27.66 -3.90 -6.72
CA ARG A 60 -29.09 -3.76 -6.99
C ARG A 60 -29.38 -2.67 -8.03
N VAL A 61 -28.60 -1.59 -8.05
CA VAL A 61 -28.70 -0.52 -9.06
C VAL A 61 -28.25 -1.03 -10.42
N ASP A 62 -27.10 -1.70 -10.48
CA ASP A 62 -26.61 -2.35 -11.70
C ASP A 62 -27.62 -3.36 -12.26
N THR A 63 -28.12 -4.27 -11.41
CA THR A 63 -29.12 -5.28 -11.80
C THR A 63 -30.40 -4.62 -12.30
N ALA A 64 -30.81 -3.50 -11.71
CA ALA A 64 -31.98 -2.75 -12.13
C ALA A 64 -31.78 -2.05 -13.48
N ILE A 65 -30.62 -1.42 -13.71
CA ILE A 65 -30.29 -0.72 -14.96
C ILE A 65 -30.27 -1.67 -16.16
N VAL A 66 -29.69 -2.86 -15.97
CA VAL A 66 -29.57 -3.86 -17.05
C VAL A 66 -30.77 -4.82 -17.11
N ALA A 67 -31.79 -4.62 -16.26
CA ALA A 67 -32.98 -5.48 -16.24
C ALA A 67 -33.70 -5.44 -17.59
N GLY A 68 -33.98 -6.63 -18.13
CA GLY A 68 -34.66 -6.79 -19.43
C GLY A 68 -33.75 -6.61 -20.65
N LEU A 69 -32.45 -6.36 -20.46
CA LEU A 69 -31.47 -6.28 -21.54
C LEU A 69 -30.64 -7.57 -21.61
N PRO A 70 -30.35 -8.11 -22.81
CA PRO A 70 -29.50 -9.29 -22.97
C PRO A 70 -28.03 -8.93 -22.76
N THR A 71 -27.61 -8.78 -21.50
CA THR A 71 -26.30 -8.25 -21.13
C THR A 71 -25.29 -9.31 -20.70
N VAL A 72 -24.00 -9.05 -20.96
CA VAL A 72 -22.86 -9.84 -20.47
C VAL A 72 -21.88 -8.89 -19.78
N PRO A 73 -21.54 -9.10 -18.49
CA PRO A 73 -20.56 -8.29 -17.79
C PRO A 73 -19.16 -8.52 -18.37
N VAL A 74 -18.40 -7.44 -18.56
CA VAL A 74 -17.02 -7.50 -19.06
C VAL A 74 -16.02 -7.55 -17.90
N ALA A 75 -14.96 -8.36 -18.05
CA ALA A 75 -13.91 -8.49 -17.03
C ALA A 75 -13.12 -7.18 -16.89
N ARG A 76 -13.17 -6.61 -15.68
CA ARG A 76 -12.63 -5.27 -15.37
C ARG A 76 -11.10 -5.19 -15.51
N ASP A 77 -10.60 -4.13 -16.13
CA ASP A 77 -9.21 -3.70 -15.97
C ASP A 77 -8.97 -3.10 -14.56
N LEU A 78 -7.70 -2.93 -14.17
CA LEU A 78 -7.37 -2.39 -12.84
C LEU A 78 -7.86 -0.95 -12.65
N GLY A 79 -7.88 -0.15 -13.72
CA GLY A 79 -8.36 1.23 -13.70
C GLY A 79 -9.86 1.32 -13.45
N GLU A 80 -10.66 0.56 -14.20
CA GLU A 80 -12.12 0.46 -14.07
C GLU A 80 -12.53 0.00 -12.68
N ARG A 81 -11.79 -0.97 -12.10
CA ARG A 81 -12.02 -1.40 -10.70
C ARG A 81 -11.83 -0.27 -9.71
N PHE A 82 -10.81 0.56 -9.88
CA PHE A 82 -10.56 1.70 -9.02
C PHE A 82 -11.53 2.84 -9.28
N ALA A 83 -11.85 3.12 -10.54
CA ALA A 83 -12.81 4.12 -10.96
C ALA A 83 -14.23 3.84 -10.46
N GLY A 84 -14.57 2.56 -10.27
CA GLY A 84 -15.92 2.16 -9.90
C GLY A 84 -16.84 2.05 -11.11
N THR A 85 -16.28 1.77 -12.29
CA THR A 85 -17.03 1.56 -13.52
C THR A 85 -17.42 0.09 -13.66
N ALA A 86 -18.65 -0.17 -14.11
CA ALA A 86 -19.13 -1.48 -14.50
C ALA A 86 -19.50 -1.47 -15.99
N THR A 87 -18.84 -2.31 -16.78
CA THR A 87 -19.02 -2.39 -18.23
C THR A 87 -19.86 -3.59 -18.61
N TYR A 88 -20.88 -3.36 -19.44
CA TYR A 88 -21.80 -4.37 -19.94
C TYR A 88 -21.80 -4.37 -21.46
N ARG A 89 -21.63 -5.55 -22.07
CA ARG A 89 -21.93 -5.74 -23.49
C ARG A 89 -23.38 -6.13 -23.65
N ILE A 90 -24.06 -5.56 -24.65
CA ILE A 90 -25.48 -5.76 -24.87
C ILE A 90 -25.66 -6.45 -26.22
N ARG A 91 -26.28 -7.63 -26.21
CA ARG A 91 -26.46 -8.41 -27.45
C ARG A 91 -27.39 -7.64 -28.39
N GLY A 92 -26.89 -7.29 -29.58
CA GLY A 92 -27.63 -6.50 -30.57
C GLY A 92 -27.29 -5.01 -30.59
N CYS A 93 -26.46 -4.52 -29.66
CA CYS A 93 -25.88 -3.18 -29.70
C CYS A 93 -24.35 -3.30 -29.74
N SER A 94 -23.70 -2.64 -30.69
CA SER A 94 -22.24 -2.69 -30.82
C SER A 94 -21.52 -1.88 -29.74
N SER A 95 -22.18 -0.86 -29.17
CA SER A 95 -21.60 -0.01 -28.15
C SER A 95 -21.82 -0.61 -26.75
N PRO A 96 -20.76 -0.83 -25.94
CA PRO A 96 -20.90 -1.24 -24.55
C PRO A 96 -21.49 -0.12 -23.69
N LEU A 97 -22.14 -0.52 -22.59
CA LEU A 97 -22.66 0.38 -21.57
C LEU A 97 -21.70 0.43 -20.37
N ASP A 98 -21.14 1.60 -20.12
CA ASP A 98 -20.25 1.88 -19.00
C ASP A 98 -20.99 2.62 -17.88
N VAL A 99 -21.31 1.89 -16.82
CA VAL A 99 -22.00 2.43 -15.64
C VAL A 99 -20.98 2.95 -14.64
N GLN A 100 -20.86 4.26 -14.54
CA GLN A 100 -19.98 4.98 -13.64
C GLN A 100 -20.70 5.29 -12.32
N HIS A 101 -20.10 4.87 -11.21
CA HIS A 101 -20.73 4.95 -9.89
C HIS A 101 -20.21 6.11 -9.04
N GLY A 102 -20.82 7.28 -9.21
CA GLY A 102 -20.60 8.47 -8.38
C GLY A 102 -19.18 8.99 -8.41
N ARG A 103 -18.41 8.60 -9.44
CA ARG A 103 -16.97 8.85 -9.56
C ARG A 103 -16.57 9.03 -11.02
N LEU A 104 -15.65 9.96 -11.26
CA LEU A 104 -15.07 10.30 -12.56
C LEU A 104 -13.53 10.30 -12.47
N GLY A 105 -12.86 10.04 -13.59
CA GLY A 105 -11.40 10.03 -13.70
C GLY A 105 -10.82 8.62 -13.88
N ILE A 106 -9.51 8.55 -14.14
CA ILE A 106 -8.81 7.29 -14.53
C ILE A 106 -8.93 6.22 -13.44
N VAL A 107 -8.93 6.66 -12.20
CA VAL A 107 -9.01 5.82 -10.99
C VAL A 107 -10.14 6.30 -10.10
N GLY A 108 -11.07 7.10 -10.64
CA GLY A 108 -12.24 7.66 -9.96
C GLY A 108 -11.86 8.68 -8.90
N GLU A 109 -10.84 9.49 -9.17
CA GLU A 109 -10.31 10.52 -8.29
C GLU A 109 -11.30 11.69 -8.06
N HIS A 110 -12.33 11.88 -8.90
CA HIS A 110 -13.36 12.90 -8.71
C HIS A 110 -14.68 12.28 -8.24
N ASP A 111 -15.12 12.53 -7.00
CA ASP A 111 -16.35 11.97 -6.44
C ASP A 111 -17.39 13.02 -5.99
N GLU A 112 -17.04 14.30 -6.00
CA GLU A 112 -17.96 15.40 -5.73
C GLU A 112 -18.66 15.95 -6.98
N PHE A 113 -17.88 16.25 -8.03
CA PHE A 113 -18.39 16.81 -9.29
C PHE A 113 -19.49 15.95 -9.97
N PRO A 114 -19.46 14.59 -9.92
CA PRO A 114 -20.57 13.76 -10.38
C PRO A 114 -21.94 14.16 -9.83
N ARG A 115 -22.02 14.61 -8.57
CA ARG A 115 -23.28 15.03 -7.95
C ARG A 115 -23.81 16.31 -8.58
N VAL A 116 -22.93 17.27 -8.84
CA VAL A 116 -23.26 18.53 -9.53
C VAL A 116 -23.81 18.23 -10.91
N LEU A 117 -23.11 17.37 -11.68
CA LEU A 117 -23.52 17.00 -13.02
C LEU A 117 -24.92 16.39 -13.08
N VAL A 118 -25.25 15.48 -12.15
CA VAL A 118 -26.59 14.87 -12.08
C VAL A 118 -27.64 15.87 -11.58
N GLN A 119 -27.29 16.76 -10.65
CA GLN A 119 -28.20 17.79 -10.13
C GLN A 119 -28.56 18.84 -11.17
N HIS A 120 -27.61 19.22 -12.03
CA HIS A 120 -27.79 20.22 -13.06
C HIS A 120 -28.27 19.63 -14.39
N ALA A 121 -28.46 18.31 -14.47
CA ALA A 121 -28.84 17.64 -15.70
C ALA A 121 -30.12 18.24 -16.29
N ARG A 122 -30.09 18.53 -17.59
CA ARG A 122 -31.20 19.11 -18.34
C ARG A 122 -31.76 18.10 -19.35
N PRO A 123 -33.08 18.11 -19.59
CA PRO A 123 -33.66 17.30 -20.64
C PRO A 123 -33.25 17.84 -22.01
N ILE A 124 -32.80 16.96 -22.90
CA ILE A 124 -32.61 17.20 -24.32
C ILE A 124 -33.46 16.20 -25.12
N VAL A 125 -34.08 16.65 -26.20
CA VAL A 125 -34.89 15.79 -27.07
C VAL A 125 -34.10 15.49 -28.34
N VAL A 126 -33.78 14.22 -28.57
CA VAL A 126 -33.13 13.72 -29.78
C VAL A 126 -34.01 12.65 -30.38
N ASP A 127 -34.39 12.81 -31.66
CA ASP A 127 -35.32 11.94 -32.37
C ASP A 127 -36.63 11.66 -31.61
N GLY A 128 -37.15 12.67 -30.90
CA GLY A 128 -38.39 12.57 -30.11
C GLY A 128 -38.25 11.87 -28.75
N ILE A 129 -37.02 11.47 -28.36
CA ILE A 129 -36.73 10.83 -27.08
C ILE A 129 -36.02 11.82 -26.17
N ALA A 130 -36.50 11.94 -24.92
CA ALA A 130 -35.86 12.79 -23.91
C ALA A 130 -34.69 12.07 -23.23
N PHE A 131 -33.59 12.77 -23.05
CA PHE A 131 -32.38 12.31 -22.34
C PHE A 131 -31.90 13.37 -21.35
N ALA A 132 -31.19 12.95 -20.30
CA ALA A 132 -30.56 13.85 -19.34
C ALA A 132 -29.09 14.11 -19.71
N GLU A 133 -28.74 15.36 -20.04
CA GLU A 133 -27.36 15.79 -20.33
C GLU A 133 -26.90 16.94 -19.42
N PRO A 134 -25.59 17.17 -19.26
CA PRO A 134 -25.09 18.28 -18.47
C PRO A 134 -25.19 19.61 -19.24
N PRO A 135 -25.43 20.75 -18.59
CA PRO A 135 -25.45 22.04 -19.27
C PRO A 135 -24.07 22.37 -19.89
N PRO A 136 -24.02 23.25 -20.90
CA PRO A 136 -22.79 23.58 -21.63
C PRO A 136 -21.60 23.95 -20.74
N GLU A 137 -21.85 24.67 -19.65
CA GLU A 137 -20.84 25.09 -18.69
C GLU A 137 -20.22 23.91 -17.93
N ASP A 138 -21.06 23.02 -17.39
CA ASP A 138 -20.60 21.82 -16.69
C ASP A 138 -19.91 20.85 -17.67
N GLN A 139 -20.35 20.84 -18.93
CA GLN A 139 -19.72 20.07 -19.99
C GLN A 139 -18.29 20.52 -20.26
N LEU A 140 -18.02 21.83 -20.26
CA LEU A 140 -16.65 22.34 -20.38
C LEU A 140 -15.78 21.91 -19.18
N VAL A 141 -16.30 21.99 -17.96
CA VAL A 141 -15.59 21.52 -16.77
C VAL A 141 -15.27 20.02 -16.88
N LEU A 142 -16.24 19.21 -17.33
CA LEU A 142 -16.05 17.77 -17.54
C LEU A 142 -14.97 17.48 -18.59
N GLN A 143 -14.91 18.24 -19.68
CA GLN A 143 -13.86 18.10 -20.69
C GLN A 143 -12.46 18.32 -20.09
N GLY A 144 -12.32 19.30 -19.18
CA GLY A 144 -11.07 19.53 -18.45
C GLY A 144 -10.62 18.34 -17.59
N LEU A 145 -11.56 17.51 -17.14
CA LEU A 145 -11.26 16.29 -16.37
C LEU A 145 -10.90 15.07 -17.22
N GLN A 146 -11.40 14.99 -18.47
CA GLN A 146 -11.40 13.75 -19.24
C GLN A 146 -10.67 13.80 -20.59
N ARG A 147 -10.52 14.98 -21.22
CA ARG A 147 -10.07 15.07 -22.62
C ARG A 147 -8.55 15.11 -22.81
N VAL A 148 -7.79 15.41 -21.76
CA VAL A 148 -6.31 15.35 -21.79
C VAL A 148 -5.77 14.22 -20.91
N PRO A 149 -6.18 14.06 -19.63
CA PRO A 149 -5.66 12.99 -18.78
C PRO A 149 -5.90 11.61 -19.39
N GLY A 150 -4.83 10.85 -19.60
CA GLY A 150 -4.90 9.46 -20.07
C GLY A 150 -5.20 9.27 -21.57
N ARG A 151 -5.32 10.36 -22.37
CA ARG A 151 -5.51 10.28 -23.82
C ARG A 151 -4.21 10.49 -24.60
N LEU A 152 -4.17 9.93 -25.82
CA LEU A 152 -3.02 10.03 -26.74
C LEU A 152 -3.24 11.06 -27.87
N ARG A 153 -4.51 11.40 -28.14
CA ARG A 153 -4.93 12.32 -29.20
C ARG A 153 -6.23 13.02 -28.82
N ILE A 154 -6.47 14.18 -29.42
CA ILE A 154 -7.76 14.89 -29.41
C ILE A 154 -8.44 14.63 -30.76
N ALA A 155 -9.71 14.21 -30.73
CA ALA A 155 -10.48 13.96 -31.94
C ALA A 155 -10.93 15.27 -32.60
N LEU A 156 -11.19 15.24 -33.91
CA LEU A 156 -11.71 16.44 -34.60
C LEU A 156 -13.12 16.80 -34.10
N SER A 157 -13.96 15.80 -33.84
CA SER A 157 -15.30 15.99 -33.28
C SER A 157 -15.27 16.73 -31.95
N ASP A 158 -14.34 16.37 -31.05
CA ASP A 158 -14.09 17.06 -29.77
C ASP A 158 -13.81 18.56 -29.98
N VAL A 159 -12.95 18.88 -30.95
CA VAL A 159 -12.58 20.26 -31.27
C VAL A 159 -13.78 21.04 -31.81
N VAL A 160 -14.53 20.45 -32.75
CA VAL A 160 -15.71 21.08 -33.36
C VAL A 160 -16.80 21.31 -32.30
N PHE A 161 -17.08 20.31 -31.47
CA PHE A 161 -18.04 20.41 -30.38
C PHE A 161 -17.65 21.52 -29.40
N THR A 162 -16.38 21.55 -28.96
CA THR A 162 -15.89 22.58 -28.04
C THR A 162 -15.99 23.98 -28.67
N ILE A 163 -15.56 24.18 -29.92
CA ILE A 163 -15.69 25.48 -30.60
C ILE A 163 -17.16 25.92 -30.69
N SER A 164 -18.06 25.00 -31.03
CA SER A 164 -19.50 25.30 -31.11
C SER A 164 -20.10 25.70 -29.76
N THR A 165 -19.63 25.06 -28.68
CA THR A 165 -20.05 25.35 -27.31
C THR A 165 -19.57 26.73 -26.87
N LEU A 166 -18.31 27.08 -27.15
CA LEU A 166 -17.70 28.34 -26.75
C LEU A 166 -18.24 29.56 -27.49
N ARG A 167 -18.84 29.36 -28.68
CA ARG A 167 -19.45 30.44 -29.47
C ARG A 167 -20.88 30.79 -29.01
N ARG A 168 -21.42 30.10 -28.02
CA ARG A 168 -22.75 30.41 -27.48
C ARG A 168 -22.71 31.75 -26.72
N PRO A 169 -23.60 32.70 -27.00
CA PRO A 169 -23.56 34.04 -26.41
C PRO A 169 -23.91 34.07 -24.90
N THR A 170 -24.50 32.99 -24.37
CA THR A 170 -24.99 32.91 -22.99
C THR A 170 -24.07 32.12 -22.05
N LEU A 171 -22.84 31.81 -22.45
CA LEU A 171 -21.93 30.97 -21.66
C LEU A 171 -21.41 31.73 -20.43
N ASP A 172 -21.68 31.21 -19.23
CA ASP A 172 -21.20 31.79 -17.97
C ASP A 172 -19.76 31.34 -17.65
N TRP A 173 -18.79 32.16 -18.04
CA TRP A 173 -17.37 31.90 -17.77
C TRP A 173 -16.99 31.97 -16.30
N ASP A 174 -17.65 32.82 -15.51
CA ASP A 174 -17.37 32.94 -14.09
C ASP A 174 -17.75 31.65 -13.38
N TYR A 175 -18.93 31.11 -13.70
CA TYR A 175 -19.34 29.78 -13.24
C TYR A 175 -18.34 28.70 -13.67
N VAL A 176 -17.95 28.65 -14.95
CA VAL A 176 -17.01 27.63 -15.46
C VAL A 176 -15.68 27.67 -14.71
N ILE A 177 -15.10 28.85 -14.52
CA ILE A 177 -13.79 29.02 -13.87
C ILE A 177 -13.89 28.69 -12.38
N VAL A 178 -14.91 29.17 -11.68
CA VAL A 178 -15.13 28.90 -10.25
C VAL A 178 -15.35 27.41 -10.02
N THR A 179 -16.21 26.78 -10.82
CA THR A 179 -16.52 25.35 -10.73
C THR A 179 -15.31 24.49 -11.08
N ALA A 180 -14.59 24.82 -12.16
CA ALA A 180 -13.36 24.13 -12.53
C ALA A 180 -12.27 24.26 -11.45
N ARG A 181 -12.16 25.42 -10.79
CA ARG A 181 -11.22 25.61 -9.68
C ARG A 181 -11.63 24.79 -8.46
N ARG A 182 -12.92 24.78 -8.12
CA ARG A 182 -13.46 24.05 -6.97
C ARG A 182 -13.24 22.54 -7.07
N TYR A 183 -13.43 21.97 -8.26
CA TYR A 183 -13.33 20.52 -8.48
C TYR A 183 -12.00 20.06 -9.09
N GLY A 184 -10.98 20.93 -9.09
CA GLY A 184 -9.63 20.61 -9.55
C GLY A 184 -9.51 20.38 -11.07
N ALA A 185 -10.47 20.86 -11.86
CA ALA A 185 -10.47 20.75 -13.31
C ALA A 185 -9.72 21.90 -14.02
N LEU A 186 -9.47 23.03 -13.34
CA LEU A 186 -8.96 24.25 -13.96
C LEU A 186 -7.67 24.06 -14.78
N PRO A 187 -6.61 23.37 -14.30
CA PRO A 187 -5.41 23.13 -15.10
C PRO A 187 -5.68 22.24 -16.32
N GLY A 188 -6.57 21.25 -16.18
CA GLY A 188 -6.97 20.35 -17.27
C GLY A 188 -7.78 21.07 -18.33
N LEU A 189 -8.70 21.94 -17.90
CA LEU A 189 -9.49 22.80 -18.77
C LEU A 189 -8.61 23.78 -19.54
N GLY A 190 -7.68 24.45 -18.84
CA GLY A 190 -6.71 25.36 -19.47
C GLY A 190 -5.80 24.67 -20.47
N CYS A 191 -5.34 23.45 -20.15
CA CYS A 191 -4.54 22.63 -21.06
C CYS A 191 -5.33 22.24 -22.32
N TYR A 192 -6.55 21.73 -22.15
CA TYR A 192 -7.40 21.31 -23.27
C TYR A 192 -7.78 22.50 -24.15
N LEU A 193 -8.29 23.58 -23.56
CA LEU A 193 -8.68 24.78 -24.30
C LEU A 193 -7.48 25.50 -24.93
N GLY A 194 -6.30 25.42 -24.33
CA GLY A 194 -5.08 25.94 -24.95
C GLY A 194 -4.69 25.20 -26.23
N TYR A 195 -4.99 23.90 -26.31
CA TYR A 195 -4.82 23.15 -27.55
C TYR A 195 -5.92 23.46 -28.58
N VAL A 196 -7.18 23.60 -28.15
CA VAL A 196 -8.29 23.97 -29.05
C VAL A 196 -8.08 25.39 -29.60
N ASP A 197 -7.62 26.34 -28.79
CA ASP A 197 -7.29 27.71 -29.21
C ASP A 197 -6.14 27.73 -30.23
N GLN A 198 -5.09 26.91 -30.03
CA GLN A 198 -4.03 26.73 -31.02
C GLN A 198 -4.57 26.24 -32.36
N ILE A 199 -5.42 25.20 -32.35
CA ILE A 199 -6.04 24.67 -33.58
C ILE A 199 -6.90 25.75 -34.25
N HIS A 200 -7.69 26.49 -33.47
CA HIS A 200 -8.54 27.56 -34.01
C HIS A 200 -7.71 28.70 -34.62
N ARG A 201 -6.59 29.09 -34.00
CA ARG A 201 -5.66 30.08 -34.58
C ARG A 201 -5.01 29.57 -35.86
N ASP A 202 -4.57 28.32 -35.88
CA ASP A 202 -3.94 27.71 -37.04
C ASP A 202 -4.91 27.64 -38.24
N VAL A 203 -6.21 27.43 -37.99
CA VAL A 203 -7.23 27.30 -39.05
C VAL A 203 -7.86 28.64 -39.45
N PHE A 204 -8.17 29.51 -38.48
CA PHE A 204 -8.96 30.73 -38.69
C PHE A 204 -8.18 32.03 -38.48
N ALA A 205 -6.87 31.95 -38.21
CA ALA A 205 -5.98 33.11 -38.00
C ALA A 205 -6.43 34.08 -36.89
N ARG A 206 -7.22 33.63 -35.91
CA ARG A 206 -7.71 34.45 -34.79
C ARG A 206 -7.89 33.64 -33.51
N PRO A 207 -7.77 34.26 -32.32
CA PRO A 207 -8.04 33.58 -31.04
C PRO A 207 -9.49 33.08 -30.96
N LEU A 208 -9.69 31.97 -30.25
CA LEU A 208 -11.02 31.45 -29.91
C LEU A 208 -11.59 32.10 -28.66
N LEU A 209 -10.72 32.39 -27.68
CA LEU A 209 -11.09 32.93 -26.37
C LEU A 209 -10.62 34.38 -26.22
N SER A 210 -11.37 35.17 -25.45
CA SER A 210 -10.94 36.53 -25.08
C SER A 210 -9.70 36.49 -24.18
N ASP A 211 -8.89 37.54 -24.21
CA ASP A 211 -7.65 37.61 -23.43
C ASP A 211 -7.89 37.46 -21.91
N THR A 212 -9.02 37.96 -21.42
CA THR A 212 -9.42 37.82 -20.01
C THR A 212 -9.63 36.36 -19.62
N VAL A 213 -10.39 35.61 -20.41
CA VAL A 213 -10.64 34.18 -20.19
C VAL A 213 -9.36 33.36 -20.39
N ALA A 214 -8.57 33.69 -21.42
CA ALA A 214 -7.32 33.01 -21.71
C ALA A 214 -6.31 33.12 -20.54
N ARG A 215 -6.20 34.30 -19.94
CA ARG A 215 -5.36 34.50 -18.74
C ARG A 215 -5.88 33.72 -17.54
N ALA A 216 -7.19 33.75 -17.29
CA ALA A 216 -7.79 33.05 -16.15
C ALA A 216 -7.60 31.52 -16.22
N LEU A 217 -7.55 30.96 -17.44
CA LEU A 217 -7.36 29.53 -17.68
C LEU A 217 -5.89 29.10 -17.82
N THR A 218 -4.94 30.04 -17.97
CA THR A 218 -3.52 29.74 -18.20
C THR A 218 -3.32 28.81 -19.42
N LEU A 219 -3.71 29.29 -20.62
CA LEU A 219 -3.66 28.51 -21.86
C LEU A 219 -2.24 28.19 -22.37
N GLU A 220 -1.21 28.83 -21.82
CA GLU A 220 0.17 28.73 -22.30
C GLU A 220 1.04 27.70 -21.53
N GLY A 221 2.16 27.30 -22.14
CA GLY A 221 3.16 26.45 -21.51
C GLY A 221 2.88 24.93 -21.56
N TRP A 222 1.83 24.51 -22.27
CA TRP A 222 1.47 23.09 -22.47
C TRP A 222 2.14 22.46 -23.70
N GLY A 223 2.90 23.24 -24.47
CA GLY A 223 3.56 22.83 -25.72
C GLY A 223 2.64 22.92 -26.94
N ARG A 224 3.17 22.52 -28.11
CA ARG A 224 2.50 22.70 -29.40
C ARG A 224 1.72 21.44 -29.80
N ILE A 225 0.48 21.62 -30.26
CA ILE A 225 -0.34 20.55 -30.84
C ILE A 225 -0.09 20.44 -32.34
N ALA A 226 -0.18 19.22 -32.90
CA ALA A 226 0.00 18.99 -34.33
C ALA A 226 -0.94 17.90 -34.85
N PHE A 227 -1.45 18.07 -36.07
CA PHE A 227 -2.29 17.07 -36.73
C PHE A 227 -1.41 15.98 -37.36
N ARG A 228 -1.59 14.72 -36.95
CA ARG A 228 -0.86 13.54 -37.46
C ARG A 228 -1.73 12.28 -37.36
N ASP A 229 -1.71 11.44 -38.40
CA ASP A 229 -2.44 10.16 -38.46
C ASP A 229 -3.94 10.29 -38.14
N GLY A 230 -4.60 11.29 -38.72
CA GLY A 230 -6.05 11.48 -38.58
C GLY A 230 -6.51 12.01 -37.21
N GLY A 231 -5.62 12.64 -36.43
CA GLY A 231 -5.99 13.29 -35.17
C GLY A 231 -4.96 14.29 -34.66
N TYR A 232 -5.34 15.08 -33.66
CA TYR A 232 -4.44 16.07 -33.07
C TYR A 232 -3.64 15.46 -31.90
N ARG A 233 -2.32 15.47 -32.02
CA ARG A 233 -1.38 14.94 -31.02
C ARG A 233 -0.69 16.08 -30.28
N PHE A 234 -0.52 15.90 -28.97
CA PHE A 234 0.08 16.87 -28.05
C PHE A 234 1.23 16.22 -27.24
N PRO A 235 2.10 16.99 -26.57
CA PRO A 235 3.23 16.43 -25.83
C PRO A 235 2.78 15.73 -24.53
N ILE A 236 2.35 14.47 -24.67
CA ILE A 236 1.70 13.64 -23.64
C ILE A 236 2.46 13.63 -22.31
N VAL A 237 3.77 13.39 -22.32
CA VAL A 237 4.58 13.27 -21.08
C VAL A 237 4.57 14.60 -20.31
N ARG A 238 4.73 15.71 -21.02
CA ARG A 238 4.73 17.06 -20.43
C ARG A 238 3.35 17.43 -19.91
N ALA A 239 2.31 17.24 -20.74
CA ALA A 239 0.94 17.58 -20.40
C ALA A 239 0.43 16.75 -19.22
N ASN A 240 0.49 15.41 -19.30
CA ASN A 240 0.03 14.52 -18.24
C ASN A 240 0.86 14.65 -16.96
N GLY A 241 2.17 14.85 -17.05
CA GLY A 241 3.01 15.08 -15.88
C GLY A 241 2.62 16.36 -15.13
N ARG A 242 2.46 17.47 -15.85
CA ARG A 242 2.07 18.76 -15.26
C ARG A 242 0.65 18.73 -14.70
N LEU A 243 -0.30 18.07 -15.39
CA LEU A 243 -1.66 17.87 -14.91
C LEU A 243 -1.72 16.99 -13.66
N TYR A 244 -0.98 15.87 -13.65
CA TYR A 244 -0.89 14.98 -12.49
C TYR A 244 -0.39 15.72 -11.24
N TRP A 245 0.74 16.43 -11.35
CA TRP A 245 1.28 17.19 -10.23
C TRP A 245 0.40 18.38 -9.85
N GLY A 246 -0.26 19.02 -10.81
CA GLY A 246 -1.22 20.09 -10.57
C GLY A 246 -2.43 19.61 -9.77
N GLN A 247 -3.05 18.50 -10.18
CA GLN A 247 -4.19 17.90 -9.46
C GLN A 247 -3.77 17.41 -8.08
N LEU A 248 -2.61 16.77 -7.96
CA LEU A 248 -2.10 16.32 -6.66
C LEU A 248 -1.89 17.49 -5.71
N ARG A 249 -1.25 18.58 -6.16
CA ARG A 249 -1.05 19.80 -5.35
C ARG A 249 -2.37 20.45 -4.96
N HIS A 250 -3.31 20.57 -5.90
CA HIS A 250 -4.63 21.14 -5.65
C HIS A 250 -5.38 20.35 -4.57
N ARG A 251 -5.42 19.02 -4.67
CA ARG A 251 -6.12 18.17 -3.71
C ARG A 251 -5.47 18.14 -2.34
N ILE A 252 -4.13 18.19 -2.29
CA ILE A 252 -3.40 18.37 -1.03
C ILE A 252 -3.80 19.72 -0.39
N ALA A 253 -3.84 20.79 -1.18
CA ALA A 253 -4.18 22.14 -0.72
C ALA A 253 -5.65 22.28 -0.30
N SER A 254 -6.59 21.62 -0.97
CA SER A 254 -8.02 21.63 -0.64
C SER A 254 -8.42 20.64 0.46
N GLY A 255 -7.48 19.79 0.88
CA GLY A 255 -7.74 18.77 1.90
C GLY A 255 -8.50 17.53 1.41
N ASP A 256 -8.72 17.39 0.10
CA ASP A 256 -9.28 16.20 -0.53
C ASP A 256 -8.24 15.07 -0.64
N TRP A 257 -8.00 14.41 0.49
CA TRP A 257 -7.09 13.27 0.54
C TRP A 257 -7.63 12.02 -0.16
N GLY A 258 -8.96 11.88 -0.25
CA GLY A 258 -9.60 10.76 -0.95
C GLY A 258 -9.23 10.75 -2.43
N GLY A 259 -9.35 11.91 -3.08
CA GLY A 259 -8.89 12.11 -4.45
C GLY A 259 -7.37 12.04 -4.59
N ALA A 260 -6.59 12.64 -3.68
CA ALA A 260 -5.13 12.59 -3.73
C ALA A 260 -4.56 11.16 -3.61
N GLY A 261 -5.12 10.35 -2.69
CA GLY A 261 -4.77 8.95 -2.50
C GLY A 261 -5.04 8.10 -3.75
N ARG A 262 -6.12 8.41 -4.47
CA ARG A 262 -6.46 7.76 -5.73
C ARG A 262 -5.46 8.10 -6.84
N LEU A 263 -4.98 9.34 -6.93
CA LEU A 263 -3.96 9.71 -7.93
C LEU A 263 -2.71 8.82 -7.86
N PHE A 264 -2.29 8.37 -6.67
CA PHE A 264 -1.16 7.45 -6.52
C PHE A 264 -1.39 6.05 -7.13
N LEU A 265 -2.63 5.69 -7.49
CA LEU A 265 -2.95 4.46 -8.22
C LEU A 265 -2.72 4.61 -9.73
N ILE A 266 -2.63 5.83 -10.26
CA ILE A 266 -2.45 6.07 -11.71
C ILE A 266 -1.16 5.42 -12.24
N PRO A 267 0.02 5.54 -11.58
CA PRO A 267 1.22 4.83 -12.01
C PRO A 267 1.07 3.31 -12.04
N LEU A 268 0.30 2.74 -11.10
CA LEU A 268 0.03 1.29 -11.05
C LEU A 268 -0.85 0.83 -12.22
N VAL A 269 -1.90 1.60 -12.54
CA VAL A 269 -2.77 1.34 -13.68
C VAL A 269 -1.98 1.50 -14.99
N ALA A 270 -1.14 2.52 -15.10
CA ALA A 270 -0.28 2.74 -16.25
C ALA A 270 0.72 1.59 -16.45
N GLY A 271 1.36 1.13 -15.36
CA GLY A 271 2.26 -0.04 -15.37
C GLY A 271 1.55 -1.33 -15.77
N ALA A 272 0.34 -1.59 -15.25
CA ALA A 272 -0.45 -2.76 -15.62
C ALA A 272 -0.88 -2.75 -17.10
N ARG A 273 -1.27 -1.59 -17.64
CA ARG A 273 -1.62 -1.44 -19.07
C ARG A 273 -0.39 -1.58 -19.97
N ALA A 274 0.76 -1.07 -19.56
CA ALA A 274 2.02 -1.26 -20.28
C ALA A 274 2.48 -2.73 -20.26
N GLY A 275 2.35 -3.42 -19.12
CA GLY A 275 2.66 -4.85 -19.00
C GLY A 275 1.81 -5.72 -19.92
N ARG A 276 0.50 -5.45 -20.04
CA ARG A 276 -0.39 -6.18 -20.98
C ARG A 276 -0.03 -5.96 -22.45
N ARG A 277 0.49 -4.79 -22.82
CA ARG A 277 0.96 -4.49 -24.18
C ARG A 277 2.28 -5.21 -24.51
N LEU A 278 3.15 -5.38 -23.50
CA LEU A 278 4.40 -6.11 -23.64
C LEU A 278 4.21 -7.64 -23.65
N THR A 279 3.11 -8.16 -23.09
CA THR A 279 2.81 -9.59 -23.03
C THR A 279 1.94 -10.11 -24.17
N GLY A 280 1.61 -9.28 -25.17
CA GLY A 280 1.07 -9.72 -26.47
C GLY A 280 0.01 -10.83 -26.42
N GLY A 281 -1.05 -10.65 -25.63
CA GLY A 281 -2.15 -11.61 -25.54
C GLY A 281 -3.29 -11.25 -26.48
N THR A 282 -3.41 -11.96 -27.60
CA THR A 282 -4.63 -12.04 -28.42
C THR A 282 -5.82 -12.36 -27.51
N PRO A 283 -6.99 -11.69 -27.63
CA PRO A 283 -8.16 -12.06 -26.84
C PRO A 283 -8.56 -13.50 -27.17
N PRO A 284 -8.97 -14.32 -26.19
CA PRO A 284 -9.40 -15.68 -26.47
C PRO A 284 -10.64 -15.66 -27.39
N PRO A 285 -10.76 -16.59 -28.34
CA PRO A 285 -11.95 -16.67 -29.18
C PRO A 285 -13.18 -17.00 -28.32
N ALA A 286 -14.32 -16.44 -28.70
CA ALA A 286 -15.60 -16.63 -28.02
C ALA A 286 -15.97 -18.12 -27.88
N PRO A 287 -16.62 -18.53 -26.77
CA PRO A 287 -17.00 -19.91 -26.57
C PRO A 287 -18.10 -20.28 -27.55
N ARG A 288 -17.80 -21.18 -28.49
CA ARG A 288 -18.79 -21.86 -29.33
C ARG A 288 -19.39 -23.04 -28.56
N GLY A 289 -20.71 -23.02 -28.47
CA GLY A 289 -21.64 -24.16 -28.38
C GLY A 289 -21.23 -25.37 -27.53
N ALA A 290 -21.90 -25.52 -26.39
CA ALA A 290 -22.01 -26.81 -25.73
C ALA A 290 -22.71 -27.82 -26.67
N GLY A 291 -22.03 -28.93 -26.94
CA GLY A 291 -22.59 -30.15 -27.52
C GLY A 291 -22.05 -31.35 -26.73
N PRO A 292 -22.87 -32.38 -26.44
CA PRO A 292 -22.53 -33.39 -25.45
C PRO A 292 -21.77 -34.55 -26.09
N ARG A 293 -20.56 -34.87 -25.62
CA ARG A 293 -19.91 -36.17 -25.90
C ARG A 293 -19.13 -36.62 -24.66
N ARG A 294 -19.71 -37.56 -23.93
CA ARG A 294 -19.39 -39.00 -23.90
C ARG A 294 -18.11 -39.31 -23.13
N ALA A 295 -18.32 -39.95 -21.99
CA ALA A 295 -17.30 -40.62 -21.20
C ALA A 295 -16.55 -41.64 -22.06
N ALA A 296 -15.22 -41.61 -21.97
CA ALA A 296 -14.36 -42.71 -22.36
C ALA A 296 -13.39 -42.95 -21.19
N VAL A 297 -13.54 -44.13 -20.60
CA VAL A 297 -12.61 -44.75 -19.67
C VAL A 297 -11.37 -45.19 -20.45
N GLY A 298 -10.17 -45.00 -19.90
CA GLY A 298 -8.92 -45.40 -20.52
C GLY A 298 -7.69 -45.07 -19.68
N GLU A 299 -7.47 -45.90 -18.66
CA GLU A 299 -6.21 -46.42 -18.12
C GLU A 299 -4.89 -45.60 -18.17
N GLY A 300 -4.31 -45.41 -16.98
CA GLY A 300 -2.99 -45.98 -16.69
C GLY A 300 -1.75 -45.27 -17.25
N ARG A 301 -1.33 -44.18 -16.61
CA ARG A 301 0.11 -43.80 -16.60
C ARG A 301 0.53 -43.33 -15.22
N THR A 302 1.16 -44.23 -14.49
CA THR A 302 1.77 -44.02 -13.18
C THR A 302 2.91 -43.02 -13.31
N ILE A 303 2.68 -41.77 -12.92
CA ILE A 303 3.74 -40.81 -12.67
C ILE A 303 4.27 -41.14 -11.27
N HIS A 304 5.50 -41.66 -11.19
CA HIS A 304 6.25 -41.76 -9.94
C HIS A 304 6.30 -40.38 -9.27
N ARG A 305 5.43 -40.18 -8.27
CA ARG A 305 5.57 -39.09 -7.31
C ARG A 305 6.74 -39.45 -6.41
N SER A 306 7.76 -38.59 -6.40
CA SER A 306 8.80 -38.60 -5.37
C SER A 306 8.17 -38.68 -3.97
N PRO A 307 8.83 -39.31 -2.99
CA PRO A 307 8.26 -39.52 -1.68
C PRO A 307 7.86 -38.17 -1.07
N ARG A 308 6.59 -38.00 -0.69
CA ARG A 308 6.16 -36.87 0.14
C ARG A 308 6.98 -36.93 1.44
N ALA A 309 7.69 -35.86 1.76
CA ALA A 309 8.29 -35.68 3.06
C ALA A 309 7.25 -35.96 4.16
N PRO A 310 7.64 -36.58 5.29
CA PRO A 310 6.72 -36.88 6.38
C PRO A 310 5.99 -35.59 6.80
N MET A 311 4.65 -35.62 6.77
CA MET A 311 3.84 -34.48 7.18
C MET A 311 3.99 -34.29 8.68
N ASN A 312 4.40 -33.10 9.10
CA ASN A 312 4.46 -32.76 10.51
C ASN A 312 3.03 -32.60 11.04
N THR A 313 2.67 -33.29 12.11
CA THR A 313 1.29 -33.29 12.64
C THR A 313 0.98 -32.04 13.46
N ASP A 314 1.99 -31.30 13.88
CA ASP A 314 1.85 -30.12 14.73
C ASP A 314 1.24 -28.94 13.95
N ARG A 315 0.28 -28.26 14.57
CA ARG A 315 -0.43 -27.12 14.01
C ARG A 315 0.03 -25.83 14.70
N ILE A 316 0.47 -24.86 13.91
CA ILE A 316 1.09 -23.64 14.41
C ILE A 316 0.22 -22.43 14.08
N LEU A 317 -0.06 -21.60 15.08
CA LEU A 317 -0.72 -20.31 14.90
C LEU A 317 0.33 -19.19 14.98
N VAL A 318 0.53 -18.48 13.87
CA VAL A 318 1.41 -17.31 13.80
C VAL A 318 0.59 -16.04 13.94
N LEU A 319 0.85 -15.21 14.95
CA LEU A 319 0.15 -13.93 15.13
C LEU A 319 0.84 -12.80 14.35
N ASP A 320 0.22 -11.62 14.38
CA ASP A 320 0.75 -10.42 13.74
C ASP A 320 0.91 -10.56 12.22
N GLY A 321 0.00 -11.28 11.56
CA GLY A 321 0.11 -11.62 10.14
C GLY A 321 0.34 -10.45 9.17
N ARG A 322 0.18 -9.19 9.61
CA ARG A 322 0.47 -7.99 8.83
C ARG A 322 1.98 -7.74 8.63
N THR A 323 2.85 -8.39 9.40
CA THR A 323 4.29 -8.11 9.41
C THR A 323 5.04 -9.02 8.43
N ILE A 324 6.24 -8.59 8.02
CA ILE A 324 7.10 -9.34 7.10
C ILE A 324 7.76 -10.54 7.78
N GLU A 325 8.03 -10.44 9.08
CA GLU A 325 8.49 -11.55 9.90
C GLU A 325 7.41 -12.64 10.07
N ALA A 326 6.12 -12.28 10.13
CA ALA A 326 5.03 -13.25 10.09
C ALA A 326 5.02 -14.03 8.78
N LEU A 327 5.19 -13.35 7.66
CA LEU A 327 5.29 -14.00 6.35
C LEU A 327 6.49 -14.95 6.27
N ALA A 328 7.64 -14.54 6.82
CA ALA A 328 8.84 -15.38 6.89
C ALA A 328 8.59 -16.65 7.72
N CYS A 329 7.95 -16.53 8.89
CA CYS A 329 7.54 -17.66 9.72
C CYS A 329 6.59 -18.61 8.97
N VAL A 330 5.52 -18.08 8.36
CA VAL A 330 4.52 -18.89 7.63
C VAL A 330 5.15 -19.66 6.48
N ARG A 331 6.02 -19.02 5.69
CA ARG A 331 6.72 -19.68 4.57
C ARG A 331 7.70 -20.74 5.05
N SER A 332 8.49 -20.44 6.09
CA SER A 332 9.43 -21.40 6.67
C SER A 332 8.71 -22.65 7.17
N LEU A 333 7.73 -22.47 8.06
CA LEU A 333 7.03 -23.58 8.70
C LEU A 333 6.18 -24.37 7.70
N GLY A 334 5.52 -23.71 6.76
CA GLY A 334 4.77 -24.41 5.71
C GLY A 334 5.67 -25.24 4.78
N ARG A 335 6.90 -24.79 4.49
CA ARG A 335 7.90 -25.58 3.73
C ARG A 335 8.44 -26.75 4.53
N ALA A 336 8.54 -26.60 5.86
CA ALA A 336 8.89 -27.67 6.78
C ALA A 336 7.73 -28.66 7.03
N GLY A 337 6.58 -28.49 6.35
CA GLY A 337 5.46 -29.43 6.37
C GLY A 337 4.50 -29.26 7.55
N TYR A 338 4.59 -28.16 8.30
CA TYR A 338 3.62 -27.82 9.33
C TYR A 338 2.32 -27.28 8.72
N TRP A 339 1.20 -27.54 9.38
CA TRP A 339 -0.03 -26.80 9.14
C TRP A 339 0.06 -25.45 9.86
N VAL A 340 -0.12 -24.35 9.12
CA VAL A 340 0.10 -23.00 9.66
C VAL A 340 -1.14 -22.14 9.50
N ALA A 341 -1.59 -21.52 10.58
CA ALA A 341 -2.62 -20.51 10.60
C ALA A 341 -2.08 -19.12 10.93
N VAL A 342 -2.80 -18.08 10.52
CA VAL A 342 -2.43 -16.67 10.74
C VAL A 342 -3.48 -15.92 11.55
N GLY A 343 -3.09 -15.30 12.65
CA GLY A 343 -3.93 -14.41 13.46
C GLY A 343 -3.60 -12.92 13.23
N GLY A 344 -4.61 -12.05 13.21
CA GLY A 344 -4.36 -10.60 13.18
C GLY A 344 -5.60 -9.69 13.20
N LYS A 345 -5.36 -8.39 13.42
CA LYS A 345 -6.39 -7.31 13.38
C LYS A 345 -7.01 -7.06 12.01
N ARG A 346 -6.40 -7.55 10.94
CA ARG A 346 -6.88 -7.34 9.57
C ARG A 346 -7.60 -8.58 9.10
N ARG A 347 -8.63 -8.41 8.30
CA ARG A 347 -9.36 -9.54 7.69
C ARG A 347 -8.52 -10.31 6.67
N TRP A 348 -7.53 -9.66 6.06
CA TRP A 348 -6.66 -10.22 5.02
C TRP A 348 -5.21 -9.79 5.25
N PRO A 349 -4.57 -10.19 6.36
CA PRO A 349 -3.22 -9.73 6.69
C PRO A 349 -2.17 -10.29 5.73
N LEU A 350 -1.05 -9.59 5.51
CA LEU A 350 0.02 -9.94 4.57
C LEU A 350 0.35 -11.45 4.48
N ALA A 351 0.60 -12.08 5.61
CA ALA A 351 0.99 -13.49 5.69
C ALA A 351 -0.14 -14.45 5.27
N SER A 352 -1.41 -14.04 5.35
CA SER A 352 -2.56 -14.83 4.91
C SER A 352 -2.67 -14.98 3.38
N TRP A 353 -1.97 -14.12 2.63
CA TRP A 353 -1.87 -14.23 1.17
C TRP A 353 -0.91 -15.34 0.74
N SER A 354 -0.12 -15.89 1.67
CA SER A 354 0.80 -16.97 1.36
C SER A 354 0.03 -18.27 1.12
N ARG A 355 0.43 -19.03 0.11
CA ARG A 355 -0.08 -20.39 -0.12
C ARG A 355 0.17 -21.36 1.03
N TYR A 356 1.11 -21.03 1.92
CA TYR A 356 1.46 -21.80 3.11
C TYR A 356 0.55 -21.47 4.32
N CYS A 357 -0.28 -20.43 4.21
CA CYS A 357 -1.34 -20.15 5.17
C CYS A 357 -2.54 -21.07 4.91
N HIS A 358 -2.87 -21.92 5.87
CA HIS A 358 -3.97 -22.89 5.75
C HIS A 358 -5.28 -22.35 6.31
N ALA A 359 -5.21 -21.49 7.31
CA ALA A 359 -6.37 -20.84 7.93
C ALA A 359 -5.99 -19.46 8.47
N SER A 360 -6.98 -18.58 8.62
CA SER A 360 -6.76 -17.26 9.20
C SER A 360 -7.84 -16.93 10.21
N TYR A 361 -7.45 -16.27 11.29
CA TYR A 361 -8.37 -15.76 12.31
C TYR A 361 -8.24 -14.24 12.45
N HIS A 362 -9.37 -13.56 12.50
CA HIS A 362 -9.47 -12.12 12.65
C HIS A 362 -10.07 -11.77 14.02
N TYR A 363 -9.25 -11.20 14.90
CA TYR A 363 -9.73 -10.56 16.12
C TYR A 363 -9.88 -9.04 15.87
N PRO A 364 -11.02 -8.44 16.23
CA PRO A 364 -11.26 -7.01 15.97
C PRO A 364 -10.29 -6.12 16.76
N GLU A 365 -9.92 -6.52 17.98
CA GLU A 365 -9.06 -5.75 18.88
C GLU A 365 -7.97 -6.61 19.53
N GLU A 366 -6.85 -5.97 19.89
CA GLU A 366 -5.77 -6.56 20.71
C GLU A 366 -6.12 -6.32 22.18
N THR A 367 -7.13 -7.04 22.65
CA THR A 367 -7.61 -7.04 24.05
C THR A 367 -7.64 -8.47 24.58
N LEU A 368 -7.77 -8.62 25.90
CA LEU A 368 -7.92 -9.94 26.54
C LEU A 368 -9.15 -10.69 25.98
N ASP A 369 -10.30 -10.03 25.83
CA ASP A 369 -11.51 -10.63 25.24
C ASP A 369 -11.30 -11.12 23.79
N GLY A 370 -10.56 -10.34 23.00
CA GLY A 370 -10.16 -10.71 21.65
C GLY A 370 -9.30 -11.99 21.64
N PHE A 371 -8.40 -12.11 22.62
CA PHE A 371 -7.49 -13.24 22.79
C PHE A 371 -8.19 -14.47 23.39
N ALA A 372 -9.19 -14.31 24.26
CA ALA A 372 -10.06 -15.40 24.70
C ALA A 372 -10.81 -16.05 23.52
N SER A 373 -11.26 -15.23 22.56
CA SER A 373 -11.91 -15.74 21.34
C SER A 373 -10.91 -16.43 20.40
N LEU A 374 -9.69 -15.88 20.27
CA LEU A 374 -8.58 -16.52 19.56
C LEU A 374 -8.20 -17.87 20.18
N ARG A 375 -8.15 -17.96 21.51
CA ARG A 375 -7.84 -19.19 22.26
C ARG A 375 -8.86 -20.29 21.99
N ARG A 376 -10.16 -19.96 22.05
CA ARG A 376 -11.24 -20.89 21.67
C ARG A 376 -11.10 -21.38 20.23
N TRP A 377 -10.81 -20.48 19.30
CA TRP A 377 -10.59 -20.84 17.91
C TRP A 377 -9.37 -21.76 17.73
N ALA A 378 -8.26 -21.46 18.43
CA ALA A 378 -7.03 -22.24 18.39
C ALA A 378 -7.25 -23.67 18.92
N GLN A 379 -8.00 -23.81 20.02
CA GLN A 379 -8.41 -25.10 20.57
C GLN A 379 -9.23 -25.90 19.55
N GLN A 380 -10.27 -25.29 18.94
CA GLN A 380 -11.11 -25.94 17.93
C GLN A 380 -10.32 -26.43 16.70
N HIS A 381 -9.19 -25.78 16.39
CA HIS A 381 -8.33 -26.13 15.27
C HIS A 381 -7.17 -27.05 15.66
N ASN A 382 -7.11 -27.53 16.90
CA ASN A 382 -6.03 -28.35 17.46
C ASN A 382 -4.64 -27.69 17.29
N VAL A 383 -4.56 -26.38 17.50
CA VAL A 383 -3.30 -25.65 17.50
C VAL A 383 -2.45 -26.14 18.67
N ARG A 384 -1.19 -26.48 18.40
CA ARG A 384 -0.22 -26.91 19.42
C ARG A 384 0.68 -25.77 19.88
N VAL A 385 1.05 -24.86 18.97
CA VAL A 385 1.97 -23.75 19.26
C VAL A 385 1.41 -22.43 18.77
N VAL A 386 1.51 -21.39 19.59
CA VAL A 386 1.20 -20.00 19.20
C VAL A 386 2.49 -19.19 19.18
N LEU A 387 2.79 -18.55 18.05
CA LEU A 387 3.95 -17.68 17.86
C LEU A 387 3.49 -16.21 17.80
N PRO A 388 3.50 -15.47 18.92
CA PRO A 388 3.34 -14.02 18.91
C PRO A 388 4.62 -13.35 18.37
N LEU A 389 4.48 -12.37 17.47
CA LEU A 389 5.63 -11.76 16.80
C LEU A 389 5.83 -10.28 17.14
N THR A 390 4.87 -9.64 17.80
CA THR A 390 5.02 -8.28 18.33
C THR A 390 5.03 -8.27 19.86
N GLU A 391 5.59 -7.21 20.45
CA GLU A 391 5.56 -7.03 21.91
C GLU A 391 4.12 -7.02 22.45
N ALA A 392 3.17 -6.46 21.68
CA ALA A 392 1.77 -6.36 22.08
C ALA A 392 1.11 -7.74 22.18
N THR A 393 1.17 -8.55 21.13
CA THR A 393 0.58 -9.89 21.14
C THR A 393 1.32 -10.83 22.09
N THR A 394 2.62 -10.61 22.31
CA THR A 394 3.41 -11.34 23.28
C THR A 394 2.94 -11.06 24.71
N GLN A 395 2.69 -9.79 25.06
CA GLN A 395 2.13 -9.40 26.36
C GLN A 395 0.72 -9.98 26.56
N LEU A 396 -0.16 -9.89 25.55
CA LEU A 396 -1.52 -10.44 25.64
C LEU A 396 -1.54 -11.96 25.78
N CYS A 397 -0.67 -12.68 25.06
CA CYS A 397 -0.54 -14.13 25.24
C CYS A 397 -0.08 -14.46 26.67
N ASN A 398 0.89 -13.70 27.21
CA ASN A 398 1.40 -13.96 28.55
C ASN A 398 0.41 -13.62 29.67
N ALA A 399 -0.41 -12.58 29.49
CA ALA A 399 -1.44 -12.20 30.45
C ALA A 399 -2.42 -13.36 30.76
N GLU A 400 -2.64 -14.26 29.80
CA GLU A 400 -3.49 -15.44 29.94
C GLU A 400 -2.69 -16.75 29.72
N ARG A 401 -1.37 -16.76 29.99
CA ARG A 401 -0.50 -17.92 29.71
C ARG A 401 -1.04 -19.23 30.28
N GLY A 402 -1.48 -19.19 31.53
CA GLY A 402 -2.04 -20.37 32.20
C GLY A 402 -3.28 -20.94 31.48
N GLU A 403 -4.10 -20.08 30.86
CA GLU A 403 -5.25 -20.54 30.08
C GLU A 403 -4.86 -21.17 28.74
N TRP A 404 -3.80 -20.68 28.09
CA TRP A 404 -3.25 -21.33 26.90
C TRP A 404 -2.67 -22.71 27.23
N GLU A 405 -1.86 -22.77 28.29
CA GLU A 405 -1.16 -23.99 28.70
C GLU A 405 -2.12 -25.06 29.25
N ALA A 406 -3.20 -24.66 29.93
CA ALA A 406 -4.27 -25.57 30.37
C ALA A 406 -4.97 -26.31 29.21
N LEU A 407 -4.93 -25.74 27.99
CA LEU A 407 -5.46 -26.36 26.77
C LEU A 407 -4.41 -27.20 26.02
N GLY A 408 -3.21 -27.37 26.59
CA GLY A 408 -2.09 -28.04 25.93
C GLY A 408 -1.45 -27.22 24.81
N ILE A 409 -1.67 -25.89 24.79
CA ILE A 409 -1.12 -24.99 23.77
C ILE A 409 0.13 -24.31 24.30
N THR A 410 1.27 -24.55 23.64
CA THR A 410 2.55 -23.93 24.01
C THR A 410 2.67 -22.53 23.41
N LEU A 411 2.96 -21.53 24.23
CA LEU A 411 3.30 -20.18 23.77
C LEU A 411 4.78 -20.10 23.39
N GLY A 412 5.07 -19.72 22.14
CA GLY A 412 6.42 -19.57 21.61
C GLY A 412 7.09 -18.24 21.94
N CYS A 413 6.84 -17.71 23.12
CA CYS A 413 7.50 -16.53 23.69
C CYS A 413 7.92 -16.81 25.13
N ALA A 414 8.90 -16.06 25.63
CA ALA A 414 9.33 -16.18 27.02
C ALA A 414 8.19 -15.83 28.00
N PRO A 415 8.21 -16.37 29.23
CA PRO A 415 7.32 -15.92 30.30
C PRO A 415 7.53 -14.45 30.65
N ASP A 416 6.50 -13.80 31.20
CA ASP A 416 6.49 -12.36 31.51
C ASP A 416 7.71 -11.88 32.34
N ALA A 417 8.09 -12.67 33.36
CA ALA A 417 9.24 -12.40 34.22
C ALA A 417 10.59 -12.31 33.47
N VAL A 418 10.69 -12.95 32.30
CA VAL A 418 11.88 -12.90 31.42
C VAL A 418 11.70 -11.83 30.35
N LEU A 419 10.49 -11.64 29.81
CA LEU A 419 10.19 -10.67 28.76
C LEU A 419 10.53 -9.24 29.14
N SER A 420 10.20 -8.83 30.38
CA SER A 420 10.47 -7.48 30.88
C SER A 420 11.96 -7.09 30.76
N ARG A 421 12.87 -8.08 30.87
CA ARG A 421 14.33 -7.90 30.77
C ARG A 421 14.76 -7.41 29.38
N ALA A 422 14.00 -7.73 28.32
CA ALA A 422 14.26 -7.31 26.94
C ALA A 422 13.31 -6.20 26.45
N PHE A 423 12.05 -6.19 26.87
CA PHE A 423 11.06 -5.21 26.39
C PHE A 423 11.21 -3.84 27.06
N ASP A 424 11.64 -3.82 28.32
CA ASP A 424 12.03 -2.58 29.00
C ASP A 424 13.44 -2.17 28.54
N LYS A 425 13.51 -1.08 27.77
CA LYS A 425 14.78 -0.59 27.21
C LYS A 425 15.78 -0.17 28.26
N ALA A 426 15.37 0.37 29.41
CA ALA A 426 16.38 0.67 30.43
C ALA A 426 16.78 -0.55 31.24
N GLU A 427 15.89 -1.50 31.46
CA GLU A 427 16.27 -2.75 32.13
C GLU A 427 17.33 -3.47 31.29
N THR A 428 17.11 -3.52 29.97
CA THR A 428 18.10 -4.02 29.00
C THR A 428 19.44 -3.29 29.15
N LEU A 429 19.43 -1.95 29.15
CA LEU A 429 20.66 -1.15 29.18
C LEU A 429 21.36 -1.19 30.55
N ARG A 430 20.62 -1.22 31.67
CA ARG A 430 21.19 -1.38 33.02
C ARG A 430 21.86 -2.73 33.16
N ARG A 431 21.21 -3.81 32.71
CA ARG A 431 21.76 -5.17 32.69
C ARG A 431 23.02 -5.26 31.84
N ALA A 432 22.98 -4.66 30.65
CA ALA A 432 24.14 -4.56 29.77
C ALA A 432 25.32 -3.85 30.45
N ALA A 433 25.09 -2.69 31.06
CA ALA A 433 26.13 -1.97 31.79
C ALA A 433 26.69 -2.81 32.96
N ALA A 434 25.82 -3.47 33.73
CA ALA A 434 26.20 -4.32 34.85
C ALA A 434 27.05 -5.53 34.45
N CYS A 435 26.88 -6.06 33.24
CA CYS A 435 27.72 -7.15 32.71
C CYS A 435 28.88 -6.67 31.83
N GLY A 436 29.18 -5.36 31.83
CA GLY A 436 30.30 -4.79 31.08
C GLY A 436 30.10 -4.78 29.55
N VAL A 437 28.85 -4.81 29.10
CA VAL A 437 28.48 -4.54 27.70
C VAL A 437 28.33 -3.04 27.52
N GLN A 438 29.08 -2.48 26.58
CA GLN A 438 29.10 -1.06 26.31
C GLN A 438 27.74 -0.59 25.75
N ILE A 439 27.18 0.44 26.39
CA ILE A 439 25.94 1.11 26.00
C ILE A 439 26.23 2.59 25.68
N PRO A 440 25.46 3.24 24.79
CA PRO A 440 25.55 4.69 24.64
C PRO A 440 25.38 5.38 26.00
N PRO A 441 26.05 6.52 26.25
CA PRO A 441 25.79 7.31 27.45
C PRO A 441 24.29 7.56 27.63
N THR A 442 23.71 7.00 28.69
CA THR A 442 22.25 6.97 28.90
C THR A 442 21.91 7.36 30.33
N ARG A 443 20.77 8.02 30.50
CA ARG A 443 20.15 8.36 31.77
C ARG A 443 18.69 7.86 31.79
N PHE A 444 18.22 7.53 32.98
CA PHE A 444 16.93 6.87 33.21
C PHE A 444 16.06 7.70 34.16
N PRO A 445 15.62 8.90 33.72
CA PRO A 445 14.92 9.84 34.59
C PRO A 445 13.54 9.32 35.01
N THR A 446 13.05 9.82 36.13
CA THR A 446 11.71 9.55 36.69
C THR A 446 10.86 10.81 36.88
N SER A 447 11.37 11.95 36.41
CA SER A 447 10.69 13.24 36.44
C SER A 447 11.12 14.12 35.26
N LEU A 448 10.36 15.19 34.98
CA LEU A 448 10.73 16.15 33.93
C LEU A 448 12.00 16.92 34.30
N ALA A 449 12.21 17.20 35.60
CA ALA A 449 13.42 17.83 36.10
C ALA A 449 14.65 16.96 35.83
N GLU A 450 14.58 15.67 36.17
CA GLU A 450 15.65 14.72 35.87
C GLU A 450 15.88 14.54 34.36
N CYS A 451 14.84 14.70 33.52
CA CYS A 451 15.02 14.70 32.07
C CYS A 451 15.88 15.89 31.61
N ARG A 452 15.66 17.09 32.18
CA ARG A 452 16.45 18.30 31.88
C ARG A 452 17.89 18.11 32.33
N GLU A 453 18.11 17.69 33.58
CA GLU A 453 19.44 17.40 34.12
C GLU A 453 20.18 16.34 33.30
N ALA A 454 19.48 15.29 32.88
CA ALA A 454 20.04 14.25 32.01
C ALA A 454 20.50 14.82 30.66
N ALA A 455 19.69 15.68 30.03
CA ALA A 455 20.02 16.28 28.75
C ALA A 455 21.18 17.28 28.88
N GLU A 456 21.23 18.06 29.97
CA GLU A 456 22.36 18.95 30.26
C GLU A 456 23.67 18.17 30.45
N ALA A 457 23.63 17.06 31.19
CA ALA A 457 24.80 16.21 31.42
C ALA A 457 25.28 15.48 30.15
N LEU A 458 24.36 15.07 29.27
CA LEU A 458 24.69 14.36 28.02
C LEU A 458 25.04 15.31 26.86
N GLY A 459 24.57 16.56 26.91
CA GLY A 459 24.68 17.53 25.84
C GLY A 459 23.62 17.36 24.74
N TYR A 460 23.38 18.46 24.01
CA TYR A 460 22.49 18.49 22.86
C TYR A 460 23.26 18.33 21.53
N PRO A 461 22.65 17.71 20.48
CA PRO A 461 21.34 17.08 20.52
C PRO A 461 21.37 15.73 21.24
N CYS A 462 20.34 15.46 22.05
CA CYS A 462 20.16 14.19 22.74
C CYS A 462 19.02 13.37 22.12
N VAL A 463 19.04 12.06 22.36
CA VAL A 463 18.04 11.11 21.88
C VAL A 463 17.04 10.82 23.00
N VAL A 464 15.77 11.07 22.74
CA VAL A 464 14.66 10.73 23.65
C VAL A 464 13.97 9.49 23.10
N LYS A 465 13.99 8.39 23.87
CA LYS A 465 13.38 7.11 23.46
C LYS A 465 12.27 6.70 24.41
N PRO A 466 11.08 6.29 23.92
CA PRO A 466 10.06 5.69 24.78
C PRO A 466 10.62 4.45 25.47
N ARG A 467 10.08 4.17 26.66
CA ARG A 467 10.56 3.08 27.52
C ARG A 467 10.33 1.70 26.89
N PHE A 468 9.14 1.52 26.31
CA PHE A 468 8.68 0.28 25.67
C PHE A 468 8.29 0.55 24.21
N THR A 469 8.42 -0.46 23.36
CA THR A 469 7.85 -0.38 21.99
C THR A 469 6.34 -0.61 22.06
N SER A 470 5.84 -1.33 23.06
CA SER A 470 4.41 -1.41 23.35
C SER A 470 4.20 -1.50 24.86
N ALA A 471 3.58 -0.47 25.46
CA ALA A 471 3.27 -0.46 26.89
C ALA A 471 1.77 -0.71 27.09
N TRP A 472 1.44 -1.80 27.78
CA TRP A 472 0.06 -2.10 28.20
C TRP A 472 -0.29 -1.30 29.46
N ASN A 473 -1.47 -0.67 29.49
CA ASN A 473 -1.97 0.09 30.64
C ASN A 473 -3.14 -0.57 31.38
N GLY A 474 -3.43 -1.84 31.11
CA GLY A 474 -4.59 -2.56 31.66
C GLY A 474 -5.79 -2.60 30.71
N HIS A 475 -5.98 -1.58 29.86
CA HIS A 475 -7.12 -1.48 28.94
C HIS A 475 -6.72 -1.44 27.46
N GLY A 476 -5.48 -1.06 27.17
CA GLY A 476 -4.98 -0.93 25.81
C GLY A 476 -3.47 -0.70 25.77
N PHE A 477 -2.92 -0.65 24.56
CA PHE A 477 -1.52 -0.30 24.33
C PHE A 477 -1.35 1.20 24.12
N LEU A 478 -0.40 1.79 24.84
CA LEU A 478 0.00 3.19 24.67
C LEU A 478 0.77 3.38 23.35
N PRO A 479 0.68 4.57 22.72
CA PRO A 479 1.35 4.84 21.45
C PRO A 479 2.88 4.67 21.52
N ASP A 480 3.45 4.11 20.45
CA ASP A 480 4.90 4.13 20.20
C ASP A 480 5.24 5.19 19.16
N LEU A 481 5.86 6.28 19.62
CA LEU A 481 6.35 7.36 18.77
C LEU A 481 7.80 7.18 18.33
N GLY A 482 8.45 6.07 18.74
CA GLY A 482 9.84 5.78 18.45
C GLY A 482 10.83 6.82 19.01
N PRO A 483 12.13 6.66 18.71
CA PRO A 483 13.16 7.62 19.11
C PRO A 483 12.95 8.98 18.41
N THR A 484 13.26 10.07 19.11
CA THR A 484 13.42 11.41 18.53
C THR A 484 14.68 12.08 19.04
N TYR A 485 15.02 13.20 18.41
CA TYR A 485 16.12 14.06 18.80
C TYR A 485 15.55 15.34 19.39
N ALA A 486 16.21 15.85 20.42
CA ALA A 486 15.95 17.17 20.97
C ALA A 486 17.25 17.97 20.84
N LYS A 487 17.18 19.18 20.26
CA LYS A 487 18.36 20.06 20.11
C LYS A 487 18.47 21.11 21.22
N ASP A 488 17.41 21.30 22.00
CA ASP A 488 17.32 22.26 23.08
C ASP A 488 16.29 21.80 24.13
N VAL A 489 16.18 22.56 25.22
CA VAL A 489 15.28 22.25 26.35
C VAL A 489 13.81 22.25 25.94
N ALA A 490 13.39 23.13 25.02
CA ALA A 490 11.99 23.21 24.60
C ALA A 490 11.60 21.96 23.80
N GLU A 491 12.43 21.56 22.84
CA GLU A 491 12.24 20.32 22.09
C GLU A 491 12.34 19.07 22.99
N LEU A 492 13.22 19.07 23.99
CA LEU A 492 13.34 17.99 24.97
C LEU A 492 12.03 17.79 25.72
N GLU A 493 11.46 18.85 26.29
CA GLU A 493 10.23 18.71 27.08
C GLU A 493 9.06 18.24 26.23
N ALA A 494 8.93 18.74 25.00
CA ALA A 494 7.89 18.29 24.06
C ALA A 494 8.09 16.80 23.70
N ALA A 495 9.34 16.40 23.45
CA ALA A 495 9.71 15.02 23.16
C ALA A 495 9.41 14.08 24.35
N VAL A 496 9.73 14.50 25.57
CA VAL A 496 9.48 13.74 26.80
C VAL A 496 7.99 13.58 27.07
N ARG A 497 7.22 14.68 27.03
CA ARG A 497 5.77 14.65 27.27
C ARG A 497 5.05 13.74 26.26
N SER A 498 5.42 13.82 24.98
CA SER A 498 4.79 13.00 23.94
C SER A 498 5.16 11.50 24.00
N ARG A 499 6.31 11.15 24.60
CA ARG A 499 6.83 9.76 24.67
C ARG A 499 6.68 9.10 26.04
N ARG A 500 6.16 9.83 27.03
CA ARG A 500 5.83 9.26 28.33
C ARG A 500 4.71 8.24 28.17
N GLN A 501 4.91 7.05 28.71
CA GLN A 501 3.97 5.93 28.61
C GLN A 501 3.36 5.67 29.99
N GLY A 502 2.33 6.44 30.35
CA GLY A 502 1.74 6.37 31.69
C GLY A 502 2.77 6.79 32.76
N GLU A 503 3.09 5.89 33.68
CA GLU A 503 4.11 6.11 34.71
C GLU A 503 5.55 5.96 34.17
N TYR A 504 5.71 5.37 32.98
CA TYR A 504 7.02 5.10 32.41
C TYR A 504 7.59 6.32 31.69
N TRP A 505 8.68 6.85 32.23
CA TRP A 505 9.45 7.94 31.65
C TRP A 505 10.38 7.44 30.53
N PRO A 506 10.55 8.23 29.45
CA PRO A 506 11.46 7.90 28.37
C PRO A 506 12.92 7.94 28.85
N ILE A 507 13.80 7.19 28.19
CA ILE A 507 15.24 7.27 28.43
C ILE A 507 15.84 8.42 27.63
N ILE A 508 16.84 9.09 28.21
CA ILE A 508 17.62 10.15 27.55
C ILE A 508 19.01 9.59 27.26
N GLN A 509 19.44 9.66 26.00
CA GLN A 509 20.62 8.97 25.53
C GLN A 509 21.43 9.84 24.58
N ALA A 510 22.76 9.79 24.65
CA ALA A 510 23.64 10.45 23.68
C ALA A 510 23.55 9.77 22.30
N PHE A 511 23.74 10.56 21.24
CA PHE A 511 23.87 9.99 19.90
C PHE A 511 25.23 9.31 19.74
N VAL A 512 25.24 8.08 19.24
CA VAL A 512 26.47 7.35 18.88
C VAL A 512 26.51 7.12 17.36
N PRO A 513 27.64 7.39 16.67
CA PRO A 513 27.81 7.09 15.25
C PRO A 513 27.96 5.58 14.98
N GLY A 514 28.10 5.21 13.70
CA GLY A 514 28.33 3.83 13.27
C GLY A 514 27.16 3.18 12.53
N LYS A 515 27.44 2.00 11.96
CA LYS A 515 26.48 1.20 11.19
C LYS A 515 25.70 0.26 12.10
N GLY A 516 24.42 0.05 11.79
CA GLY A 516 23.60 -0.94 12.47
C GLY A 516 24.03 -2.36 12.11
N LYS A 517 24.44 -3.13 13.10
CA LYS A 517 24.73 -4.58 13.01
C LYS A 517 23.85 -5.33 13.99
N GLY A 518 23.50 -6.56 13.65
CA GLY A 518 22.67 -7.42 14.49
C GLY A 518 23.25 -8.81 14.56
N VAL A 519 23.25 -9.38 15.76
CA VAL A 519 23.49 -10.81 15.99
C VAL A 519 22.23 -11.44 16.53
N PHE A 520 21.98 -12.67 16.09
CA PHE A 520 20.69 -13.32 16.19
C PHE A 520 20.86 -14.72 16.73
N THR A 521 19.96 -15.12 17.61
CA THR A 521 19.95 -16.47 18.15
C THR A 521 18.56 -16.90 18.60
N VAL A 522 18.43 -18.19 18.88
CA VAL A 522 17.40 -18.72 19.78
C VAL A 522 18.13 -19.18 21.03
N CYS A 523 17.67 -18.74 22.18
CA CYS A 523 18.25 -19.13 23.46
C CYS A 523 17.39 -20.18 24.16
N ASP A 524 18.08 -21.06 24.86
CA ASP A 524 17.54 -21.96 25.87
C ASP A 524 18.08 -21.50 27.23
N HIS A 525 17.28 -20.73 27.97
CA HIS A 525 17.59 -20.24 29.33
C HIS A 525 19.00 -19.61 29.44
N GLY A 526 19.29 -18.66 28.55
CA GLY A 526 20.57 -17.96 28.48
C GLY A 526 21.62 -18.63 27.60
N ARG A 527 21.43 -19.90 27.19
CA ARG A 527 22.33 -20.62 26.29
C ARG A 527 21.93 -20.43 24.82
N PRO A 528 22.77 -19.80 23.98
CA PRO A 528 22.48 -19.68 22.55
C PRO A 528 22.55 -21.03 21.83
N ILE A 529 21.64 -21.28 20.89
CA ILE A 529 21.57 -22.55 20.13
C ILE A 529 22.14 -22.39 18.72
N ALA A 530 21.84 -21.27 18.05
CA ALA A 530 22.25 -21.07 16.66
C ALA A 530 22.50 -19.59 16.39
N TRP A 531 23.71 -19.24 15.97
CA TRP A 531 24.04 -17.85 15.67
C TRP A 531 23.81 -17.47 14.20
N PHE A 532 23.40 -16.24 13.98
CA PHE A 532 23.39 -15.58 12.67
C PHE A 532 23.78 -14.11 12.85
N ALA A 533 24.35 -13.49 11.81
CA ALA A 533 24.71 -12.08 11.84
C ALA A 533 24.33 -11.36 10.54
N HIS A 534 23.97 -10.09 10.68
CA HIS A 534 23.72 -9.23 9.54
C HIS A 534 24.25 -7.82 9.75
N GLU A 535 24.40 -7.08 8.66
CA GLU A 535 24.60 -5.65 8.69
C GLU A 535 23.51 -4.95 7.87
N ARG A 536 23.14 -3.74 8.31
CA ARG A 536 22.20 -2.88 7.60
C ARG A 536 22.95 -2.08 6.56
N LEU A 537 22.57 -2.26 5.29
CA LEU A 537 23.07 -1.44 4.19
C LEU A 537 22.22 -0.17 4.03
N ARG A 538 20.92 -0.26 4.32
CA ARG A 538 19.98 0.87 4.32
C ARG A 538 18.90 0.68 5.39
N ASP A 539 18.65 1.73 6.16
CA ASP A 539 17.54 1.82 7.11
C ASP A 539 16.27 2.31 6.43
N VAL A 540 15.09 1.91 6.91
CA VAL A 540 13.80 2.43 6.42
C VAL A 540 13.69 3.92 6.72
N ARG A 541 13.83 4.32 7.98
CA ARG A 541 14.00 5.72 8.38
C ARG A 541 15.51 6.03 8.40
N PRO A 542 16.01 6.99 7.60
CA PRO A 542 17.45 7.27 7.55
C PRO A 542 18.06 7.77 8.87
N SER A 543 17.24 8.22 9.82
CA SER A 543 17.67 8.60 11.17
C SER A 543 17.69 7.43 12.16
N GLY A 544 17.49 6.19 11.70
CA GLY A 544 17.49 4.98 12.54
C GLY A 544 16.11 4.32 12.61
N SER A 545 16.08 3.03 12.27
CA SER A 545 14.95 2.08 12.39
C SER A 545 15.40 0.70 11.88
N GLY A 546 14.48 -0.24 11.62
CA GLY A 546 14.76 -1.45 10.85
C GLY A 546 15.28 -1.16 9.42
N SER A 547 15.72 -2.22 8.73
CA SER A 547 16.41 -2.10 7.43
C SER A 547 15.53 -2.39 6.21
N SER A 548 15.65 -1.55 5.19
CA SER A 548 15.09 -1.79 3.85
C SER A 548 16.05 -2.58 2.96
N LEU A 549 17.36 -2.56 3.24
CA LEU A 549 18.36 -3.39 2.58
C LEU A 549 19.39 -3.87 3.60
N ARG A 550 19.65 -5.17 3.61
CA ARG A 550 20.61 -5.79 4.54
C ARG A 550 21.34 -6.97 3.90
N ARG A 551 22.46 -7.33 4.51
CA ARG A 551 23.35 -8.40 4.06
C ARG A 551 23.71 -9.32 5.23
N SER A 552 23.70 -10.63 4.99
CA SER A 552 24.27 -11.61 5.93
C SER A 552 25.79 -11.50 5.90
N VAL A 553 26.41 -11.46 7.07
CA VAL A 553 27.87 -11.29 7.23
C VAL A 553 28.41 -12.34 8.18
N ALA A 554 29.72 -12.57 8.19
CA ALA A 554 30.38 -13.38 9.21
C ALA A 554 30.02 -12.90 10.63
N LEU A 555 29.96 -13.85 11.57
CA LEU A 555 29.69 -13.56 12.98
C LEU A 555 30.92 -12.89 13.61
N ASP A 556 30.82 -11.59 13.90
CA ASP A 556 31.88 -10.82 14.55
C ASP A 556 31.99 -11.22 16.03
N PRO A 557 33.13 -11.78 16.50
CA PRO A 557 33.31 -12.17 17.89
C PRO A 557 33.08 -11.02 18.88
N ARG A 558 33.37 -9.76 18.48
CA ARG A 558 33.15 -8.59 19.32
C ARG A 558 31.67 -8.38 19.64
N LEU A 559 30.78 -8.72 18.71
CA LEU A 559 29.33 -8.66 18.91
C LEU A 559 28.82 -9.90 19.63
N GLN A 560 29.28 -11.08 19.21
CA GLN A 560 28.83 -12.36 19.76
C GLN A 560 29.09 -12.45 21.27
N THR A 561 30.31 -12.23 21.73
CA THR A 561 30.65 -12.37 23.16
C THR A 561 29.84 -11.41 24.05
N ARG A 562 29.52 -10.22 23.55
CA ARG A 562 28.68 -9.24 24.26
C ARG A 562 27.22 -9.68 24.32
N ALA A 563 26.69 -10.16 23.19
CA ALA A 563 25.34 -10.71 23.12
C ALA A 563 25.17 -11.94 24.00
N GLU A 564 26.13 -12.88 23.97
CA GLU A 564 26.17 -14.08 24.83
C GLU A 564 26.09 -13.70 26.30
N ARG A 565 26.96 -12.79 26.75
CA ARG A 565 26.99 -12.36 28.14
C ARG A 565 25.67 -11.71 28.58
N LEU A 566 25.11 -10.84 27.74
CA LEU A 566 23.85 -10.17 28.05
C LEU A 566 22.68 -11.16 28.10
N LEU A 567 22.57 -12.05 27.11
CA LEU A 567 21.48 -13.02 27.03
C LEU A 567 21.57 -14.06 28.15
N ALA A 568 22.78 -14.45 28.56
CA ALA A 568 23.00 -15.28 29.74
C ALA A 568 22.57 -14.57 31.03
N GLN A 569 22.96 -13.30 31.21
CA GLN A 569 22.56 -12.49 32.38
C GLN A 569 21.04 -12.26 32.44
N MET A 570 20.37 -12.19 31.29
CA MET A 570 18.93 -12.12 31.19
C MET A 570 18.23 -13.46 31.37
N GLU A 571 18.97 -14.59 31.43
CA GLU A 571 18.45 -15.96 31.35
C GLU A 571 17.45 -16.11 30.19
N TRP A 572 17.77 -15.47 29.05
CA TRP A 572 16.81 -15.30 27.97
C TRP A 572 16.40 -16.65 27.37
N HIS A 573 15.11 -16.86 27.13
CA HIS A 573 14.58 -18.08 26.52
C HIS A 573 13.72 -17.72 25.31
N GLY A 574 14.04 -18.28 24.15
CA GLY A 574 13.40 -18.00 22.87
C GLY A 574 14.22 -17.15 21.90
N PRO A 575 13.63 -16.72 20.77
CA PRO A 575 14.30 -15.94 19.74
C PRO A 575 14.77 -14.58 20.26
N ALA A 576 15.97 -14.17 19.87
CA ALA A 576 16.54 -12.88 20.20
C ALA A 576 17.33 -12.29 19.03
N MET A 577 17.23 -10.97 18.90
CA MET A 577 18.12 -10.16 18.09
C MET A 577 18.76 -9.11 18.99
N VAL A 578 20.09 -9.11 19.08
CA VAL A 578 20.85 -8.11 19.82
C VAL A 578 21.41 -7.11 18.82
N GLU A 579 20.99 -5.85 18.94
CA GLU A 579 21.32 -4.79 18.00
C GLU A 579 22.46 -3.92 18.51
N PHE A 580 23.41 -3.65 17.62
CA PHE A 580 24.58 -2.83 17.91
C PHE A 580 24.76 -1.72 16.87
N ARG A 581 25.40 -0.64 17.29
CA ARG A 581 26.09 0.30 16.41
C ARG A 581 27.59 0.08 16.46
N ASP A 582 28.20 -0.06 15.30
CA ASP A 582 29.63 -0.35 15.16
C ASP A 582 30.30 0.56 14.13
N GLU A 583 31.39 1.20 14.54
CA GLU A 583 32.27 2.01 13.68
C GLU A 583 33.45 1.22 13.10
N GLY A 584 33.68 0.01 13.59
CA GLY A 584 34.73 -0.90 13.13
C GLY A 584 36.04 -0.78 13.92
N THR A 585 36.38 0.39 14.45
CA THR A 585 37.66 0.66 15.14
C THR A 585 37.61 0.51 16.66
N GLY A 586 36.42 0.43 17.26
CA GLY A 586 36.21 0.37 18.71
C GLY A 586 35.25 -0.72 19.15
N ALA A 587 34.89 -0.69 20.43
CA ALA A 587 33.87 -1.57 20.98
C ALA A 587 32.47 -1.12 20.55
N PRO A 588 31.61 -2.05 20.09
CA PRO A 588 30.29 -1.73 19.57
C PRO A 588 29.33 -1.30 20.67
N TRP A 589 28.48 -0.32 20.37
CA TRP A 589 27.46 0.21 21.27
C TRP A 589 26.19 -0.63 21.19
N LEU A 590 25.75 -1.23 22.30
CA LEU A 590 24.47 -1.93 22.37
C LEU A 590 23.32 -0.93 22.25
N MET A 591 22.41 -1.17 21.31
CA MET A 591 21.24 -0.32 21.08
C MET A 591 19.99 -0.84 21.77
N GLU A 592 19.68 -2.13 21.59
CA GLU A 592 18.52 -2.81 22.17
C GLU A 592 18.60 -4.34 22.02
N VAL A 593 17.77 -5.06 22.77
CA VAL A 593 17.50 -6.49 22.57
C VAL A 593 16.06 -6.65 22.11
N ASN A 594 15.88 -7.18 20.91
CA ASN A 594 14.59 -7.55 20.36
C ASN A 594 14.29 -8.99 20.77
N GLY A 595 13.60 -9.14 21.91
CA GLY A 595 13.22 -10.43 22.51
C GLY A 595 12.06 -11.14 21.80
N ARG A 596 12.09 -11.21 20.47
CA ARG A 596 11.11 -11.88 19.60
C ARG A 596 11.68 -11.99 18.18
N PHE A 597 10.94 -12.61 17.27
CA PHE A 597 11.33 -12.61 15.85
C PHE A 597 11.38 -11.19 15.26
N TRP A 598 12.38 -10.93 14.42
CA TRP A 598 12.71 -9.58 13.93
C TRP A 598 12.26 -9.33 12.50
N GLY A 599 12.04 -8.07 12.14
CA GLY A 599 11.63 -7.66 10.78
C GLY A 599 12.64 -7.93 9.66
N SER A 600 13.75 -8.62 9.95
CA SER A 600 14.66 -9.14 8.92
C SER A 600 14.84 -10.66 8.95
N LEU A 601 13.87 -11.38 9.53
CA LEU A 601 13.88 -12.83 9.69
C LEU A 601 14.08 -13.59 8.37
N GLN A 602 13.47 -13.12 7.29
CA GLN A 602 13.62 -13.74 5.97
C GLN A 602 15.09 -13.84 5.52
N LEU A 603 15.96 -12.95 5.99
CA LEU A 603 17.38 -12.99 5.63
C LEU A 603 18.08 -14.20 6.24
N SER A 604 17.82 -14.53 7.50
CA SER A 604 18.44 -15.69 8.13
C SER A 604 17.96 -16.97 7.46
N VAL A 605 16.65 -17.08 7.18
CA VAL A 605 16.06 -18.20 6.44
C VAL A 605 16.70 -18.34 5.05
N ALA A 606 16.83 -17.23 4.32
CA ALA A 606 17.49 -17.22 3.01
C ALA A 606 18.99 -17.56 3.11
N ALA A 607 19.66 -17.25 4.21
CA ALA A 607 21.05 -17.65 4.47
C ALA A 607 21.19 -19.11 4.89
N GLY A 608 20.10 -19.81 5.22
CA GLY A 608 20.11 -21.21 5.69
C GLY A 608 20.01 -21.36 7.21
N ARG A 609 19.81 -20.26 7.95
CA ARG A 609 19.52 -20.27 9.40
C ARG A 609 18.03 -20.06 9.66
N ASP A 610 17.31 -21.17 9.72
CA ASP A 610 15.85 -21.21 9.80
C ASP A 610 15.34 -21.16 11.25
N PHE A 611 15.38 -19.96 11.86
CA PHE A 611 14.95 -19.76 13.25
C PHE A 611 13.49 -20.12 13.54
N PRO A 612 12.50 -19.86 12.67
CA PRO A 612 11.13 -20.32 12.89
C PRO A 612 11.06 -21.83 13.10
N ARG A 613 11.75 -22.61 12.25
CA ARG A 613 11.81 -24.07 12.37
C ARG A 613 12.53 -24.50 13.64
N ILE A 614 13.74 -23.99 13.89
CA ILE A 614 14.55 -24.32 15.09
C ILE A 614 13.73 -24.09 16.36
N TRP A 615 13.07 -22.93 16.45
CA TRP A 615 12.28 -22.61 17.63
C TRP A 615 11.06 -23.50 17.79
N THR A 616 10.36 -23.80 16.69
CA THR A 616 9.20 -24.69 16.72
C THR A 616 9.60 -26.13 17.08
N GLU A 617 10.76 -26.60 16.65
CA GLU A 617 11.30 -27.91 17.04
C GLU A 617 11.51 -27.97 18.55
N ILE A 618 12.16 -26.96 19.14
CA ILE A 618 12.36 -26.86 20.59
C ILE A 618 11.02 -26.87 21.34
N LEU A 619 10.06 -26.04 20.92
CA LEU A 619 8.74 -25.94 21.55
C LEU A 619 7.92 -27.24 21.43
N THR A 620 8.18 -28.05 20.40
CA THR A 620 7.48 -29.33 20.19
C THR A 620 8.24 -30.53 20.75
N GLY A 621 9.36 -30.31 21.45
CA GLY A 621 10.20 -31.33 22.06
C GLY A 621 11.08 -32.10 21.06
N LYS A 622 11.24 -31.58 19.84
CA LYS A 622 12.13 -32.15 18.82
C LYS A 622 13.53 -31.56 19.00
N PRO A 623 14.60 -32.38 18.98
CA PRO A 623 15.95 -31.86 19.08
C PRO A 623 16.25 -30.98 17.86
N PRO A 624 16.62 -29.70 18.06
CA PRO A 624 16.98 -28.84 16.94
C PRO A 624 18.32 -29.28 16.35
N ASP A 625 18.38 -29.42 15.03
CA ASP A 625 19.63 -29.68 14.29
C ASP A 625 19.89 -28.53 13.29
N PRO A 626 20.32 -27.35 13.77
CA PRO A 626 20.72 -26.26 12.90
C PRO A 626 22.04 -26.61 12.19
N PRO A 627 22.19 -26.30 10.88
CA PRO A 627 23.46 -26.48 10.19
C PRO A 627 24.62 -25.79 10.94
N ALA A 628 25.88 -26.23 10.80
CA ALA A 628 26.98 -25.54 11.50
C ALA A 628 27.17 -24.09 11.00
N SER A 629 27.10 -23.88 9.69
CA SER A 629 27.31 -22.60 9.02
C SER A 629 26.05 -22.06 8.33
N TYR A 630 26.10 -20.78 7.94
CA TYR A 630 25.11 -20.15 7.08
C TYR A 630 25.82 -19.44 5.92
N ARG A 631 25.08 -19.16 4.86
CA ARG A 631 25.61 -18.45 3.68
C ARG A 631 25.79 -16.97 3.99
N GLU A 632 27.02 -16.51 3.85
CA GLU A 632 27.36 -15.08 3.90
C GLU A 632 27.09 -14.40 2.55
N GLY A 633 27.02 -13.07 2.56
CA GLY A 633 26.84 -12.28 1.33
C GLY A 633 25.43 -12.33 0.71
N VAL A 634 24.46 -13.02 1.33
CA VAL A 634 23.06 -12.97 0.90
C VAL A 634 22.52 -11.57 1.14
N ILE A 635 21.97 -10.93 0.11
CA ILE A 635 21.42 -9.58 0.17
C ILE A 635 19.91 -9.64 -0.03
N LEU A 636 19.16 -9.09 0.94
CA LEU A 636 17.71 -8.95 0.85
C LEU A 636 17.28 -7.49 0.89
N ARG A 637 16.35 -7.18 -0.02
CA ARG A 637 15.73 -5.87 -0.18
C ARG A 637 14.24 -5.96 0.13
N TRP A 638 13.82 -5.17 1.10
CA TRP A 638 12.42 -4.88 1.35
C TRP A 638 11.99 -3.68 0.50
N LEU A 639 11.34 -3.94 -0.64
CA LEU A 639 10.98 -2.89 -1.60
C LEU A 639 10.03 -1.85 -1.00
N TRP A 640 9.01 -2.29 -0.27
CA TRP A 640 8.10 -1.38 0.42
C TRP A 640 8.82 -0.57 1.52
N GLY A 641 9.84 -1.14 2.15
CA GLY A 641 10.76 -0.42 3.03
C GLY A 641 11.50 0.73 2.33
N ASP A 642 11.96 0.54 1.09
CA ASP A 642 12.57 1.61 0.30
C ASP A 642 11.56 2.71 -0.11
N VAL A 643 10.30 2.34 -0.38
CA VAL A 643 9.24 3.33 -0.60
C VAL A 643 9.03 4.17 0.65
N LYS A 644 8.88 3.54 1.82
CA LYS A 644 8.78 4.22 3.12
C LYS A 644 10.00 5.12 3.38
N ARG A 645 11.20 4.65 3.02
CA ARG A 645 12.43 5.44 3.09
C ARG A 645 12.35 6.70 2.24
N LEU A 646 11.97 6.59 0.97
CA LEU A 646 11.80 7.76 0.10
C LEU A 646 10.80 8.75 0.69
N LEU A 647 9.68 8.27 1.26
CA LEU A 647 8.70 9.13 1.92
C LEU A 647 9.31 9.87 3.13
N TYR A 648 10.13 9.21 3.97
CA TYR A 648 10.85 9.89 5.05
C TYR A 648 11.89 10.88 4.56
N ILE A 649 12.53 10.62 3.42
CA ILE A 649 13.47 11.57 2.80
C ILE A 649 12.72 12.81 2.31
N LEU A 650 11.57 12.62 1.66
CA LEU A 650 10.71 13.70 1.19
C LEU A 650 10.11 14.52 2.34
N ALA A 651 9.81 13.88 3.48
CA ALA A 651 9.35 14.56 4.69
C ALA A 651 10.43 15.43 5.35
N GLY A 652 11.70 15.27 4.95
CA GLY A 652 12.82 16.06 5.44
C GLY A 652 13.60 15.41 6.60
N ARG A 653 14.77 15.98 6.89
CA ARG A 653 15.63 15.58 8.01
C ARG A 653 14.91 15.92 9.33
N PRO A 654 14.82 14.98 10.29
CA PRO A 654 14.28 15.29 11.61
C PRO A 654 15.06 16.42 12.28
N ALA A 655 14.35 17.32 12.96
CA ALA A 655 14.98 18.36 13.78
C ALA A 655 15.96 17.72 14.79
N GLY A 656 17.12 18.34 14.97
CA GLY A 656 18.14 17.87 15.91
C GLY A 656 18.89 16.58 15.52
N TYR A 657 18.55 15.89 14.41
CA TYR A 657 19.29 14.68 14.01
C TYR A 657 20.74 15.05 13.67
N PRO A 658 21.77 14.52 14.36
CA PRO A 658 23.16 14.97 14.16
C PRO A 658 23.88 14.27 13.00
N GLY A 659 23.36 13.14 12.51
CA GLY A 659 24.00 12.36 11.45
C GLY A 659 23.77 12.89 10.04
N THR A 660 24.46 12.28 9.07
CA THR A 660 24.25 12.54 7.65
C THR A 660 22.86 12.04 7.23
N TYR A 661 22.11 12.87 6.49
CA TYR A 661 20.78 12.52 5.99
C TYR A 661 20.79 12.49 4.46
N PRO A 662 20.20 11.45 3.82
CA PRO A 662 20.23 11.29 2.37
C PRO A 662 19.41 12.38 1.66
N THR A 663 19.84 12.73 0.45
CA THR A 663 19.10 13.67 -0.42
C THR A 663 17.95 12.98 -1.14
N VAL A 664 16.99 13.76 -1.68
CA VAL A 664 15.91 13.22 -2.52
C VAL A 664 16.47 12.50 -3.75
N ALA A 665 17.51 13.03 -4.39
CA ALA A 665 18.18 12.39 -5.51
C ALA A 665 18.81 11.04 -5.12
N GLN A 666 19.42 10.96 -3.94
CA GLN A 666 19.92 9.70 -3.40
C GLN A 666 18.78 8.72 -3.13
N GLY A 667 17.68 9.16 -2.50
CA GLY A 667 16.50 8.31 -2.26
C GLY A 667 15.89 7.74 -3.55
N LEU A 668 15.79 8.56 -4.61
CA LEU A 668 15.32 8.12 -5.92
C LEU A 668 16.27 7.10 -6.56
N ARG A 669 17.59 7.34 -6.47
CA ARG A 669 18.61 6.39 -6.94
C ARG A 669 18.58 5.08 -6.16
N GLU A 670 18.39 5.13 -4.86
CA GLU A 670 18.27 3.94 -4.01
C GLU A 670 17.03 3.09 -4.38
N LEU A 671 15.90 3.74 -4.72
CA LEU A 671 14.65 3.07 -5.10
C LEU A 671 14.67 2.52 -6.53
N PHE A 672 15.05 3.33 -7.52
CA PHE A 672 14.93 2.99 -8.95
C PHE A 672 16.25 2.59 -9.61
N GLY A 673 17.39 2.87 -8.98
CA GLY A 673 18.71 2.60 -9.52
C GLY A 673 19.14 1.13 -9.37
N ARG A 674 20.34 0.85 -9.89
CA ARG A 674 20.97 -0.47 -9.83
C ARG A 674 21.21 -0.89 -8.38
N GLN A 675 20.77 -2.09 -8.03
CA GLN A 675 20.99 -2.70 -6.71
C GLN A 675 22.27 -3.54 -6.71
N PRO A 676 22.85 -3.83 -5.53
CA PRO A 676 23.98 -4.76 -5.42
C PRO A 676 23.69 -6.09 -6.13
N PRO A 677 24.68 -6.70 -6.82
CA PRO A 677 24.50 -8.00 -7.47
C PRO A 677 23.96 -9.06 -6.50
N GLY A 678 23.05 -9.90 -6.98
CA GLY A 678 22.45 -10.97 -6.17
C GLY A 678 21.37 -10.53 -5.18
N THR A 679 21.00 -9.24 -5.15
CA THR A 679 19.90 -8.74 -4.31
C THR A 679 18.59 -9.43 -4.67
N LYS A 680 17.96 -10.07 -3.67
CA LYS A 680 16.60 -10.63 -3.80
C LYS A 680 15.58 -9.74 -3.09
N LEU A 681 14.37 -9.71 -3.61
CA LEU A 681 13.25 -9.04 -2.96
C LEU A 681 12.72 -9.93 -1.84
N GLU A 682 12.53 -9.36 -0.65
CA GLU A 682 12.15 -10.11 0.55
C GLU A 682 10.77 -10.77 0.45
N VAL A 683 9.79 -10.05 -0.08
CA VAL A 683 8.40 -10.50 -0.13
C VAL A 683 8.09 -11.30 -1.40
N TRP A 684 8.86 -11.08 -2.48
CA TRP A 684 8.68 -11.80 -3.74
C TRP A 684 9.23 -13.23 -3.66
N ASP A 685 8.38 -14.19 -3.98
CA ASP A 685 8.77 -15.58 -4.17
C ASP A 685 8.02 -16.14 -5.39
N PRO A 686 8.70 -16.68 -6.41
CA PRO A 686 8.02 -17.21 -7.59
C PRO A 686 7.09 -18.41 -7.29
N GLN A 687 7.31 -19.13 -6.19
CA GLN A 687 6.44 -20.24 -5.78
C GLN A 687 5.30 -19.79 -4.86
N ASP A 688 5.36 -18.55 -4.37
CA ASP A 688 4.39 -17.92 -3.46
C ASP A 688 4.29 -16.41 -3.72
N PRO A 689 3.78 -15.97 -4.89
CA PRO A 689 3.87 -14.57 -5.33
C PRO A 689 2.82 -13.64 -4.72
N TRP A 690 1.70 -14.17 -4.22
CA TRP A 690 0.56 -13.39 -3.75
C TRP A 690 0.84 -12.46 -2.56
N PRO A 691 1.69 -12.81 -1.58
CA PRO A 691 2.11 -11.87 -0.54
C PRO A 691 2.72 -10.57 -1.07
N ALA A 692 3.45 -10.61 -2.20
CA ALA A 692 3.99 -9.39 -2.80
C ALA A 692 2.87 -8.46 -3.27
N VAL A 693 1.80 -9.00 -3.86
CA VAL A 693 0.61 -8.24 -4.23
C VAL A 693 -0.13 -7.72 -2.98
N GLY A 694 -0.28 -8.56 -1.96
CA GLY A 694 -0.90 -8.21 -0.68
C GLY A 694 -0.20 -7.04 0.01
N GLU A 695 1.14 -7.04 0.03
CA GLU A 695 1.93 -5.95 0.61
C GLU A 695 1.65 -4.60 -0.04
N TRP A 696 1.55 -4.54 -1.37
CA TRP A 696 1.24 -3.30 -2.06
C TRP A 696 -0.19 -2.81 -1.80
N ALA A 697 -1.17 -3.73 -1.81
CA ALA A 697 -2.55 -3.41 -1.51
C ALA A 697 -2.72 -2.86 -0.07
N GLU A 698 -2.03 -3.48 0.88
CA GLU A 698 -2.07 -3.08 2.30
C GLU A 698 -1.22 -1.84 2.61
N GLY A 699 -0.05 -1.75 1.99
CA GLY A 699 0.91 -0.68 2.18
C GLY A 699 0.35 0.66 1.70
N ALA A 700 -0.25 0.68 0.51
CA ALA A 700 -0.93 1.88 0.00
C ALA A 700 -2.01 2.39 0.97
N ARG A 701 -2.77 1.47 1.58
CA ARG A 701 -3.76 1.80 2.61
C ARG A 701 -3.14 2.33 3.90
N GLU A 702 -1.98 1.79 4.33
CA GLU A 702 -1.28 2.28 5.54
C GLU A 702 -0.79 3.71 5.38
N VAL A 703 -0.15 4.02 4.24
CA VAL A 703 0.31 5.39 3.93
C VAL A 703 -0.87 6.35 3.87
N PHE A 704 -1.98 5.93 3.26
CA PHE A 704 -3.23 6.68 3.20
C PHE A 704 -3.80 6.98 4.60
N ILE A 705 -3.87 5.98 5.50
CA ILE A 705 -4.39 6.17 6.87
C ILE A 705 -3.46 7.04 7.72
N LYS A 706 -2.13 6.90 7.59
CA LYS A 706 -1.17 7.72 8.33
C LYS A 706 -1.22 9.18 7.89
N ALA A 707 -1.34 9.45 6.59
CA ALA A 707 -1.52 10.81 6.07
C ALA A 707 -2.81 11.46 6.58
N LEU A 708 -3.86 10.67 6.83
CA LEU A 708 -5.13 11.14 7.42
C LEU A 708 -5.03 11.41 8.94
N ARG A 709 -4.16 10.71 9.68
CA ARG A 709 -4.01 10.82 11.15
C ARG A 709 -2.94 11.82 11.62
N SER A 710 -2.09 12.30 10.71
CA SER A 710 -1.12 13.38 10.99
C SER A 710 -1.71 14.78 10.77
N ARG A 711 -3.04 14.86 10.68
CA ARG A 711 -3.89 16.03 10.83
C ARG A 711 -4.68 15.86 12.11
#